data_AF-A0A534K5J9-F1
#
_entry.id   AF-A0A534K5J9-F1
#
_cell.length_a   1.000
_cell.length_b   1.000
_cell.length_c   1.000
_cell.angle_alpha   90.00
_cell.angle_beta   90.00
_cell.angle_gamma   90.00
#
_symmetry.space_group_name_H-M   'P 1'
#
loop_
_entity.id
_entity.type
_entity.pdbx_description
1 polymer ?
#
loop_
_entity_poly.entity_id
_entity_poly.type
_entity_poly.pdbx_seq_one_letter_code
_entity_poly.pdbx_strand_id
1 'polypeptide(L)'
;MLAYQDRLQGTDRLLRIRRIRKAAFAGLLALTVVLIAARLGSEGASLKPFFLPVNGIIEVSLIMGLVATFVGLYLRDLEIKNAQRDSQRYLMAKYSMTRAFRTAGFSLGIAVVLLLAVTPSAASTLFSDPPQVVSLRLNGTETVSFTSPDALGVSFVTHAVVTVTVGAATITVLKNSVTVSSASLAAPDSGTLDVEPTMWDALANWSLVFRNDANAPTYVRFVLQKGLVSTLFSTVPFLLFLYGAAQLGWWVGLRPIRERTRASSLSVAPGLESGERVYDPNAMPSPNPGLQSEMAFNFAAAPPPPPPRTAPPPPPVPVAVAAPAVRAEAPRPVPRPPVRQPETPASLVMKGDALASASAHDAALGLYDEAVRLDPTFVPAILGRATTLARLNRRPEAIETYKQLLSKDAKNLDALRGLGRMLADDRRWRECLEAVDGLLRVRPNEAPALEMRGDALANLGRRPEALAAYEGAAAIDPANGNLHQKIEEARVDVPSLLSRALIASANGNYPAALNLFDDILEVDPSNVNALIGKAVAYRRSGKPQEALNCLDLVLGVQANNASALLNRGNILLEEGDLEGALDSFDRLTQLYPGDEDAWAAQGEVLGKMGRDDDAMRAYTEALKLSPGDEGIQRHILELEAARTAPTEVLDELRKIKGVGQARAKALVDAGFTTPDDFAKASAKDLVAVRGITRKIAEDLVEHFKAAIAETASR
;
A
#
# COMPACT_ATOMS: atom_id res chain seq x y z
N MET A 1 33.29 3.70 -19.06
CA MET A 1 32.37 4.63 -19.76
C MET A 1 30.92 4.53 -19.29
N LEU A 2 30.40 3.34 -18.96
CA LEU A 2 29.03 3.13 -18.42
C LEU A 2 28.68 4.02 -17.22
N ALA A 3 29.59 4.14 -16.24
CA ALA A 3 29.39 5.00 -15.07
C ALA A 3 29.29 6.52 -15.39
N TYR A 4 29.70 6.95 -16.60
CA TYR A 4 29.59 8.34 -17.06
C TYR A 4 28.28 8.55 -17.86
N GLN A 5 27.86 7.56 -18.65
CA GLN A 5 26.53 7.54 -19.28
C GLN A 5 25.40 7.48 -18.25
N ASP A 6 25.55 6.69 -17.18
CA ASP A 6 24.57 6.66 -16.08
C ASP A 6 24.49 8.01 -15.32
N ARG A 7 25.61 8.73 -15.21
CA ARG A 7 25.64 10.09 -14.64
C ARG A 7 24.90 11.09 -15.51
N LEU A 8 25.05 11.02 -16.84
CA LEU A 8 24.34 11.86 -17.81
C LEU A 8 22.83 11.57 -17.84
N GLN A 9 22.43 10.30 -17.81
CA GLN A 9 21.02 9.91 -17.74
C GLN A 9 20.35 10.34 -16.43
N GLY A 10 21.07 10.31 -15.30
CA GLY A 10 20.57 10.79 -14.01
C GLY A 10 20.28 12.30 -14.01
N THR A 11 21.15 13.11 -14.62
CA THR A 11 20.95 14.56 -14.76
C THR A 11 19.79 14.91 -15.69
N ASP A 12 19.64 14.21 -16.81
CA ASP A 12 18.53 14.42 -17.76
C ASP A 12 17.17 14.07 -17.15
N ARG A 13 17.12 13.04 -16.31
CA ARG A 13 15.89 12.61 -15.63
C ARG A 13 15.47 13.58 -14.51
N LEU A 14 16.40 14.22 -13.81
CA LEU A 14 16.10 15.29 -12.84
C LEU A 14 15.57 16.57 -13.53
N LEU A 15 16.09 16.89 -14.71
CA LEU A 15 15.56 17.97 -15.54
C LEU A 15 14.13 17.66 -16.03
N ARG A 16 13.82 16.41 -16.36
CA ARG A 16 12.44 15.98 -16.69
C ARG A 16 11.48 16.20 -15.52
N ILE A 17 11.85 15.88 -14.28
CA ILE A 17 10.98 16.10 -13.10
C ILE A 17 10.68 17.59 -12.88
N ARG A 18 11.69 18.47 -13.04
CA ARG A 18 11.46 19.93 -12.99
C ARG A 18 10.54 20.42 -14.11
N ARG A 19 10.68 19.87 -15.33
CA ARG A 19 9.77 20.18 -16.46
C ARG A 19 8.35 19.69 -16.20
N ILE A 20 8.17 18.48 -15.66
CA ILE A 20 6.86 17.91 -15.30
C ILE A 20 6.17 18.78 -14.25
N ARG A 21 6.88 19.26 -13.23
CA ARG A 21 6.30 20.19 -12.24
C ARG A 21 5.82 21.49 -12.88
N LYS A 22 6.66 22.12 -13.73
CA LYS A 22 6.27 23.34 -14.44
C LYS A 22 5.07 23.11 -15.35
N ALA A 23 5.04 21.97 -16.06
CA ALA A 23 3.93 21.58 -16.93
C ALA A 23 2.64 21.31 -16.14
N ALA A 24 2.72 20.65 -14.98
CA ALA A 24 1.56 20.37 -14.12
C ALA A 24 0.93 21.66 -13.57
N PHE A 25 1.74 22.61 -13.09
CA PHE A 25 1.24 23.91 -12.63
C PHE A 25 0.69 24.76 -13.78
N ALA A 26 1.33 24.73 -14.96
CA ALA A 26 0.81 25.39 -16.14
C ALA A 26 -0.54 24.80 -16.59
N GLY A 27 -0.68 23.47 -16.56
CA GLY A 27 -1.93 22.76 -16.88
C GLY A 27 -3.05 23.08 -15.90
N LEU A 28 -2.77 23.11 -14.60
CA LEU A 28 -3.74 23.52 -13.57
C LEU A 28 -4.18 24.98 -13.76
N LEU A 29 -3.26 25.89 -14.08
CA LEU A 29 -3.58 27.28 -14.34
C LEU A 29 -4.46 27.42 -15.59
N ALA A 30 -4.12 26.72 -16.69
CA ALA A 30 -4.93 26.70 -17.90
C ALA A 30 -6.33 26.15 -17.63
N LEU A 31 -6.44 25.04 -16.89
CA LEU A 31 -7.72 24.46 -16.49
C LEU A 31 -8.55 25.41 -15.62
N THR A 32 -7.91 26.14 -14.71
CA THR A 32 -8.58 27.14 -13.86
C THR A 32 -9.19 28.25 -14.71
N VAL A 33 -8.45 28.75 -15.72
CA VAL A 33 -8.96 29.76 -16.65
C VAL A 33 -10.13 29.22 -17.47
N VAL A 34 -10.06 27.98 -17.95
CA VAL A 34 -11.15 27.33 -18.70
C VAL A 34 -12.40 27.15 -17.83
N LEU A 35 -12.24 26.70 -16.58
CA LEU A 35 -13.36 26.52 -15.66
C LEU A 35 -14.00 27.86 -15.27
N ILE A 36 -13.19 28.90 -15.06
CA ILE A 36 -13.70 30.26 -14.84
C ILE A 36 -14.48 30.72 -16.08
N ALA A 37 -13.95 30.54 -17.29
CA ALA A 37 -14.63 30.91 -18.53
C ALA A 37 -15.95 30.14 -18.75
N ALA A 38 -15.95 28.84 -18.49
CA ALA A 38 -17.15 28.01 -18.55
C ALA A 38 -18.20 28.47 -17.52
N ARG A 39 -17.76 28.82 -16.31
CA ARG A 39 -18.63 29.32 -15.25
C ARG A 39 -19.23 30.68 -15.60
N LEU A 40 -18.40 31.61 -16.05
CA LEU A 40 -18.81 32.91 -16.58
C LEU A 40 -19.86 32.78 -17.68
N GLY A 41 -19.67 31.83 -18.61
CA GLY A 41 -20.63 31.54 -19.67
C GLY A 41 -21.96 30.98 -19.16
N SER A 42 -21.93 30.11 -18.16
CA SER A 42 -23.15 29.51 -17.57
C SER A 42 -23.98 30.48 -16.74
N GLU A 43 -23.35 31.49 -16.14
CA GLU A 43 -24.00 32.50 -15.29
C GLU A 43 -24.34 33.79 -16.07
N GLY A 44 -24.23 33.76 -17.41
CA GLY A 44 -24.67 34.85 -18.29
C GLY A 44 -23.77 36.08 -18.28
N ALA A 45 -22.46 35.92 -18.02
CA ALA A 45 -21.51 37.04 -17.99
C ALA A 45 -21.56 37.86 -19.29
N SER A 46 -21.72 39.19 -19.15
CA SER A 46 -21.86 40.13 -20.27
C SER A 46 -20.75 41.19 -20.22
N LEU A 47 -20.18 41.52 -21.38
CA LEU A 47 -19.13 42.54 -21.52
C LEU A 47 -19.66 43.99 -21.49
N LYS A 48 -20.96 44.22 -21.19
CA LYS A 48 -21.54 45.55 -21.00
C LYS A 48 -21.81 45.83 -19.51
N PRO A 49 -21.48 47.05 -19.04
CA PRO A 49 -20.22 47.30 -18.34
C PRO A 49 -20.13 46.47 -17.03
N PHE A 50 -19.22 45.48 -17.02
CA PHE A 50 -18.74 44.76 -15.83
C PHE A 50 -19.77 44.00 -14.98
N PHE A 51 -20.69 43.24 -15.60
CA PHE A 51 -21.34 42.14 -14.89
C PHE A 51 -20.48 40.87 -14.96
N LEU A 52 -19.50 40.77 -14.05
CA LEU A 52 -18.74 39.55 -13.79
C LEU A 52 -19.34 38.86 -12.56
N PRO A 53 -19.81 37.61 -12.65
CA PRO A 53 -20.27 36.87 -11.48
C PRO A 53 -19.05 36.49 -10.60
N VAL A 54 -18.70 37.41 -9.70
CA VAL A 54 -17.51 37.35 -8.85
C VAL A 54 -17.49 36.07 -8.00
N ASN A 55 -18.65 35.54 -7.60
CA ASN A 55 -18.76 34.31 -6.82
C ASN A 55 -18.22 33.09 -7.56
N GLY A 56 -18.64 32.85 -8.81
CA GLY A 56 -18.15 31.73 -9.61
C GLY A 56 -16.64 31.82 -9.86
N ILE A 57 -16.10 33.03 -10.00
CA ILE A 57 -14.66 33.26 -10.13
C ILE A 57 -13.93 32.94 -8.82
N ILE A 58 -14.39 33.48 -7.68
CA ILE A 58 -13.76 33.29 -6.38
C ILE A 58 -13.81 31.82 -5.96
N GLU A 59 -14.96 31.15 -6.08
CA GLU A 59 -15.14 29.75 -5.70
C GLU A 59 -14.26 28.81 -6.52
N VAL A 60 -14.25 28.96 -7.85
CA VAL A 60 -13.37 28.16 -8.73
C VAL A 60 -11.90 28.46 -8.41
N SER A 61 -11.54 29.72 -8.18
CA SER A 61 -10.16 30.11 -7.83
C SER A 61 -9.72 29.49 -6.50
N LEU A 62 -10.60 29.44 -5.49
CA LEU A 62 -10.27 28.95 -4.16
C LEU A 62 -10.21 27.41 -4.12
N ILE A 63 -11.11 26.74 -4.84
CA ILE A 63 -11.05 25.27 -5.03
C ILE A 63 -9.79 24.89 -5.80
N MET A 64 -9.50 25.55 -6.92
CA MET A 64 -8.32 25.25 -7.73
C MET A 64 -7.02 25.63 -7.02
N GLY A 65 -7.02 26.70 -6.21
CA GLY A 65 -5.91 27.06 -5.33
C GLY A 65 -5.63 25.97 -4.28
N LEU A 66 -6.68 25.37 -3.71
CA LEU A 66 -6.57 24.26 -2.76
C LEU A 66 -6.01 23.01 -3.45
N VAL A 67 -6.47 22.68 -4.66
CA VAL A 67 -5.91 21.58 -5.48
C VAL A 67 -4.43 21.82 -5.80
N ALA A 68 -4.09 23.02 -6.26
CA ALA A 68 -2.71 23.41 -6.55
C ALA A 68 -1.82 23.31 -5.29
N THR A 69 -2.37 23.60 -4.11
CA THR A 69 -1.68 23.47 -2.83
C THR A 69 -1.39 22.01 -2.47
N PHE A 70 -2.38 21.12 -2.61
CA PHE A 70 -2.18 19.68 -2.38
C PHE A 70 -1.17 19.07 -3.36
N VAL A 71 -1.30 19.38 -4.65
CA VAL A 71 -0.35 18.97 -5.69
C VAL A 71 1.04 19.55 -5.41
N GLY A 72 1.12 20.80 -4.95
CA GLY A 72 2.36 21.49 -4.63
C GLY A 72 3.08 20.96 -3.39
N LEU A 73 2.36 20.67 -2.31
CA LEU A 73 2.91 20.01 -1.11
C LEU A 73 3.54 18.67 -1.49
N TYR A 74 2.88 17.92 -2.37
CA TYR A 74 3.35 16.60 -2.80
C TYR A 74 4.55 16.67 -3.76
N LEU A 75 4.50 17.54 -4.78
CA LEU A 75 5.63 17.73 -5.71
C LEU A 75 6.86 18.34 -5.02
N ARG A 76 6.69 18.99 -3.86
CA ARG A 76 7.77 19.50 -3.01
C ARG A 76 8.54 18.38 -2.29
N ASP A 77 7.95 17.20 -2.11
CA ASP A 77 8.64 16.02 -1.57
C ASP A 77 9.54 15.31 -2.60
N LEU A 78 9.43 15.66 -3.88
CA LEU A 78 10.34 15.21 -4.95
C LEU A 78 11.59 16.10 -5.08
N GLU A 79 11.71 17.16 -4.28
CA GLU A 79 12.75 18.19 -4.41
C GLU A 79 14.02 17.81 -3.60
N ILE A 80 14.88 16.98 -4.18
CA ILE A 80 16.22 16.75 -3.63
C ILE A 80 17.09 17.98 -3.97
N LYS A 81 17.28 18.87 -2.99
CA LYS A 81 18.07 20.11 -3.20
C LYS A 81 19.58 19.91 -3.29
N ASN A 82 20.13 18.83 -2.70
CA ASN A 82 21.53 18.43 -2.86
C ASN A 82 21.59 16.89 -2.84
N ALA A 83 21.77 16.27 -4.01
CA ALA A 83 22.07 14.85 -4.11
C ALA A 83 23.60 14.71 -4.18
N GLN A 84 24.24 14.25 -3.10
CA GLN A 84 25.52 13.59 -3.28
C GLN A 84 25.29 12.35 -4.13
N ARG A 85 26.22 12.14 -5.06
CA ARG A 85 26.23 11.13 -6.12
C ARG A 85 25.94 9.73 -5.53
N ASP A 86 24.69 9.29 -5.57
CA ASP A 86 24.36 7.87 -5.46
C ASP A 86 22.99 7.55 -6.08
N SER A 87 22.98 6.49 -6.89
CA SER A 87 21.85 6.02 -7.70
C SER A 87 20.66 5.49 -6.90
N GLN A 88 20.83 5.21 -5.59
CA GLN A 88 19.80 4.68 -4.70
C GLN A 88 18.65 5.67 -4.40
N ARG A 89 18.86 6.98 -4.47
CA ARG A 89 17.81 7.98 -4.17
C ARG A 89 16.75 8.11 -5.28
N TYR A 90 16.98 7.52 -6.44
CA TYR A 90 16.10 7.62 -7.61
C TYR A 90 14.93 6.63 -7.58
N LEU A 91 15.09 5.42 -6.99
CA LEU A 91 14.02 4.41 -6.94
C LEU A 91 12.92 4.74 -5.91
N MET A 92 13.27 5.40 -4.80
CA MET A 92 12.27 5.93 -3.85
C MET A 92 11.35 7.00 -4.50
N ALA A 93 11.85 7.75 -5.50
CA ALA A 93 11.06 8.74 -6.22
C ALA A 93 10.09 8.12 -7.25
N LYS A 94 10.36 6.91 -7.75
CA LYS A 94 9.50 6.24 -8.75
C LYS A 94 8.29 5.55 -8.09
N TYR A 95 8.49 4.87 -6.95
CA TYR A 95 7.39 4.33 -6.15
C TYR A 95 6.56 5.44 -5.48
N SER A 96 7.19 6.58 -5.13
CA SER A 96 6.43 7.76 -4.72
C SER A 96 5.63 8.34 -5.89
N MET A 97 6.10 8.31 -7.15
CA MET A 97 5.36 8.79 -8.32
C MET A 97 4.03 8.06 -8.56
N THR A 98 3.96 6.74 -8.42
CA THR A 98 2.69 6.01 -8.60
C THR A 98 1.71 6.28 -7.45
N ARG A 99 2.22 6.40 -6.23
CA ARG A 99 1.43 6.84 -5.07
C ARG A 99 0.98 8.30 -5.24
N ALA A 100 1.81 9.15 -5.87
CA ALA A 100 1.55 10.54 -6.23
C ALA A 100 0.39 10.67 -7.20
N PHE A 101 0.40 9.88 -8.27
CA PHE A 101 -0.65 9.89 -9.27
C PHE A 101 -1.99 9.47 -8.68
N ARG A 102 -2.00 8.47 -7.77
CA ARG A 102 -3.21 8.04 -7.08
C ARG A 102 -3.75 9.11 -6.12
N THR A 103 -2.89 9.77 -5.34
CA THR A 103 -3.30 10.83 -4.42
C THR A 103 -3.68 12.12 -5.14
N ALA A 104 -2.97 12.47 -6.23
CA ALA A 104 -3.33 13.58 -7.10
C ALA A 104 -4.69 13.31 -7.78
N GLY A 105 -4.91 12.09 -8.27
CA GLY A 105 -6.20 11.65 -8.79
C GLY A 105 -7.32 11.73 -7.74
N PHE A 106 -7.05 11.34 -6.49
CA PHE A 106 -7.99 11.48 -5.38
C PHE A 106 -8.31 12.95 -5.07
N SER A 107 -7.30 13.82 -5.01
CA SER A 107 -7.51 15.27 -4.79
C SER A 107 -8.28 15.94 -5.92
N LEU A 108 -8.04 15.52 -7.17
CA LEU A 108 -8.78 15.98 -8.34
C LEU A 108 -10.22 15.46 -8.30
N GLY A 109 -10.44 14.22 -7.83
CA GLY A 109 -11.76 13.65 -7.59
C GLY A 109 -12.56 14.45 -6.56
N ILE A 110 -11.95 14.80 -5.42
CA ILE A 110 -12.58 15.68 -4.41
C ILE A 110 -12.90 17.05 -5.02
N ALA A 111 -12.00 17.62 -5.83
CA ALA A 111 -12.23 18.90 -6.48
C ALA A 111 -13.41 18.85 -7.46
N VAL A 112 -13.55 17.77 -8.23
CA VAL A 112 -14.69 17.52 -9.11
C VAL A 112 -15.99 17.41 -8.31
N VAL A 113 -15.98 16.69 -7.19
CA VAL A 113 -17.15 16.59 -6.29
C VAL A 113 -17.54 17.95 -5.71
N LEU A 114 -16.57 18.73 -5.25
CA LEU A 114 -16.81 20.08 -4.71
C LEU A 114 -17.30 21.05 -5.80
N LEU A 115 -16.76 20.96 -7.02
CA LEU A 115 -17.23 21.77 -8.16
C LEU A 115 -18.66 21.39 -8.58
N LEU A 116 -19.00 20.10 -8.59
CA LEU A 116 -20.34 19.60 -8.91
C LEU A 116 -21.37 20.05 -7.87
N ALA A 117 -21.03 20.01 -6.58
CA ALA A 117 -21.90 20.47 -5.50
C ALA A 117 -22.26 21.98 -5.60
N VAL A 118 -21.47 22.75 -6.35
CA VAL A 118 -21.62 24.20 -6.54
C VAL A 118 -22.21 24.54 -7.92
N THR A 119 -22.62 23.57 -8.74
CA THR A 119 -23.24 23.82 -10.06
C THR A 119 -24.71 24.28 -9.97
N PRO A 120 -25.17 25.21 -10.84
CA PRO A 120 -26.43 25.95 -10.62
C PRO A 120 -27.71 25.11 -10.79
N SER A 121 -27.66 23.95 -11.44
CA SER A 121 -28.85 23.13 -11.71
C SER A 121 -29.44 22.46 -10.46
N ALA A 122 -28.69 22.35 -9.37
CA ALA A 122 -29.21 21.93 -8.07
C ALA A 122 -29.66 23.10 -7.18
N ALA A 123 -29.15 24.31 -7.43
CA ALA A 123 -29.38 25.48 -6.56
C ALA A 123 -30.80 26.06 -6.70
N SER A 124 -31.40 26.06 -7.89
CA SER A 124 -32.76 26.59 -8.08
C SER A 124 -33.82 25.79 -7.31
N THR A 125 -33.63 24.48 -7.16
CA THR A 125 -34.52 23.57 -6.43
C THR A 125 -34.25 23.51 -4.92
N LEU A 126 -33.04 23.85 -4.48
CA LEU A 126 -32.66 23.79 -3.05
C LEU A 126 -32.96 25.08 -2.27
N PHE A 127 -33.10 26.22 -2.97
CA PHE A 127 -33.19 27.54 -2.31
C PHE A 127 -34.45 28.35 -2.66
N SER A 128 -35.42 27.74 -3.35
CA SER A 128 -36.78 28.28 -3.45
C SER A 128 -37.71 27.47 -2.55
N ASP A 129 -38.46 28.14 -1.69
CA ASP A 129 -39.48 27.44 -0.89
C ASP A 129 -40.61 26.99 -1.84
N PRO A 130 -41.15 25.77 -1.67
CA PRO A 130 -42.19 25.25 -2.55
C PRO A 130 -43.40 26.19 -2.57
N PRO A 131 -44.12 26.31 -3.71
CA PRO A 131 -45.20 27.26 -3.87
C PRO A 131 -46.27 27.03 -2.80
N GLN A 132 -46.46 28.01 -1.92
CA GLN A 132 -47.47 27.94 -0.88
C GLN A 132 -48.79 28.47 -1.42
N VAL A 133 -49.90 27.80 -1.10
CA VAL A 133 -51.25 28.20 -1.53
C VAL A 133 -52.10 28.43 -0.29
N VAL A 134 -52.61 29.65 -0.14
CA VAL A 134 -53.50 30.03 0.96
C VAL A 134 -54.87 30.39 0.40
N SER A 135 -55.91 29.68 0.86
CA SER A 135 -57.32 29.96 0.51
C SER A 135 -57.90 31.04 1.42
N LEU A 136 -58.53 32.06 0.84
CA LEU A 136 -59.07 33.21 1.55
C LEU A 136 -60.61 33.17 1.57
N ARG A 137 -61.21 33.72 2.63
CA ARG A 137 -62.67 33.81 2.79
C ARG A 137 -63.23 35.02 2.02
N LEU A 138 -64.43 34.87 1.46
CA LEU A 138 -65.18 35.95 0.81
C LEU A 138 -65.58 37.02 1.85
N ASN A 139 -65.35 38.30 1.55
CA ASN A 139 -65.61 39.46 2.44
C ASN A 139 -64.88 39.40 3.78
N GLY A 140 -63.55 39.31 3.74
CA GLY A 140 -62.71 39.30 4.94
C GLY A 140 -61.31 39.85 4.68
N THR A 141 -60.64 40.24 5.77
CA THR A 141 -59.21 40.58 5.76
C THR A 141 -58.45 39.43 6.38
N GLU A 142 -57.54 38.84 5.62
CA GLU A 142 -56.69 37.72 6.04
C GLU A 142 -55.22 38.16 6.00
N THR A 143 -54.46 37.78 7.03
CA THR A 143 -53.04 38.11 7.11
C THR A 143 -52.23 36.88 6.73
N VAL A 144 -51.57 36.92 5.58
CA VAL A 144 -50.66 35.87 5.12
C VAL A 144 -49.29 36.14 5.72
N SER A 145 -48.87 35.28 6.63
CA SER A 145 -47.59 35.36 7.33
C SER A 145 -46.52 34.62 6.54
N PHE A 146 -45.41 35.27 6.22
CA PHE A 146 -44.23 34.62 5.66
C PHE A 146 -42.99 35.36 6.11
N THR A 147 -41.93 34.63 6.43
CA THR A 147 -40.68 35.25 6.89
C THR A 147 -39.69 35.27 5.74
N SER A 148 -39.46 36.44 5.16
CA SER A 148 -38.41 36.66 4.17
C SER A 148 -37.30 37.51 4.74
N PRO A 149 -36.05 37.02 4.87
CA PRO A 149 -34.92 37.86 5.20
C PRO A 149 -34.67 38.88 4.09
N ASP A 150 -34.22 40.08 4.45
CA ASP A 150 -33.62 41.01 3.51
C ASP A 150 -32.28 40.47 2.99
N ALA A 151 -31.74 41.11 1.96
CA ALA A 151 -30.51 40.67 1.31
C ALA A 151 -29.27 40.63 2.26
N LEU A 152 -29.36 41.20 3.46
CA LEU A 152 -28.31 41.15 4.49
C LEU A 152 -28.62 40.17 5.62
N GLY A 153 -29.82 39.57 5.64
CA GLY A 153 -30.28 38.67 6.70
C GLY A 153 -30.59 39.37 8.02
N VAL A 154 -30.77 40.70 8.02
CA VAL A 154 -30.85 41.53 9.24
C VAL A 154 -32.29 41.96 9.54
N SER A 155 -33.11 42.26 8.53
CA SER A 155 -34.54 42.58 8.70
C SER A 155 -35.43 41.60 7.95
N PHE A 156 -36.64 41.36 8.44
CA PHE A 156 -37.57 40.40 7.84
C PHE A 156 -38.84 41.11 7.37
N VAL A 157 -39.28 40.83 6.14
CA VAL A 157 -40.69 41.03 5.78
C VAL A 157 -41.45 39.87 6.40
N THR A 158 -42.44 40.17 7.23
CA THR A 158 -43.06 39.14 8.09
C THR A 158 -44.48 38.78 7.66
N HIS A 159 -45.24 39.71 7.06
CA HIS A 159 -46.66 39.49 6.75
C HIS A 159 -47.15 40.36 5.58
N ALA A 160 -48.03 39.82 4.74
CA ALA A 160 -48.87 40.58 3.81
C ALA A 160 -50.34 40.48 4.23
N VAL A 161 -51.05 41.60 4.19
CA VAL A 161 -52.47 41.66 4.53
C VAL A 161 -53.27 41.70 3.23
N VAL A 162 -54.14 40.70 3.04
CA VAL A 162 -55.01 40.59 1.86
C VAL A 162 -56.44 40.84 2.31
N THR A 163 -57.08 41.86 1.74
CA THR A 163 -58.49 42.17 1.98
C THR A 163 -59.29 41.84 0.73
N VAL A 164 -60.23 40.90 0.87
CA VAL A 164 -61.11 40.46 -0.22
C VAL A 164 -62.50 41.02 0.03
N THR A 165 -63.02 41.81 -0.92
CA THR A 165 -64.39 42.34 -0.93
C THR A 165 -65.16 41.81 -2.15
N VAL A 166 -66.50 41.93 -2.16
CA VAL A 166 -67.32 41.46 -3.29
C VAL A 166 -66.88 42.18 -4.57
N GLY A 167 -66.23 41.43 -5.47
CA GLY A 167 -65.79 41.90 -6.78
C GLY A 167 -64.38 42.52 -6.86
N ALA A 168 -63.65 42.65 -5.75
CA ALA A 168 -62.27 43.16 -5.76
C ALA A 168 -61.43 42.62 -4.59
N ALA A 169 -60.11 42.62 -4.74
CA ALA A 169 -59.20 42.30 -3.65
C ALA A 169 -58.00 43.23 -3.63
N THR A 170 -57.64 43.69 -2.44
CA THR A 170 -56.48 44.55 -2.20
C THR A 170 -55.45 43.81 -1.37
N ILE A 171 -54.19 43.94 -1.78
CA ILE A 171 -53.04 43.31 -1.14
C ILE A 171 -52.13 44.42 -0.66
N THR A 172 -51.78 44.40 0.62
CA THR A 172 -50.90 45.38 1.24
C THR A 172 -49.76 44.63 1.93
N VAL A 173 -48.53 44.87 1.50
CA VAL A 173 -47.34 44.23 2.08
C VAL A 173 -46.75 45.14 3.15
N LEU A 174 -46.53 44.58 4.34
CA LEU A 174 -46.03 45.30 5.51
C LEU A 174 -44.61 44.82 5.87
N LYS A 175 -43.67 45.75 6.02
CA LYS A 175 -42.36 45.49 6.62
C LYS A 175 -42.32 46.19 7.97
N ASN A 176 -42.16 45.44 9.06
CA ASN A 176 -42.19 45.96 10.43
C ASN A 176 -43.40 46.88 10.69
N SER A 177 -44.58 46.48 10.22
CA SER A 177 -45.86 47.21 10.35
C SER A 177 -45.97 48.52 9.55
N VAL A 178 -45.06 48.80 8.61
CA VAL A 178 -45.14 49.91 7.65
C VAL A 178 -45.46 49.37 6.26
N THR A 179 -46.41 49.99 5.56
CA THR A 179 -46.80 49.61 4.19
C THR A 179 -45.67 49.90 3.21
N VAL A 180 -45.20 48.86 2.52
CA VAL A 180 -44.12 48.96 1.52
C VAL A 180 -44.68 48.96 0.09
N SER A 181 -45.72 48.17 -0.18
CA SER A 181 -46.35 48.08 -1.50
C SER A 181 -47.82 47.68 -1.37
N SER A 182 -48.67 48.14 -2.28
CA SER A 182 -50.06 47.69 -2.37
C SER A 182 -50.55 47.59 -3.81
N ALA A 183 -51.46 46.64 -4.06
CA ALA A 183 -52.11 46.46 -5.36
C ALA A 183 -53.58 46.05 -5.19
N SER A 184 -54.41 46.36 -6.20
CA SER A 184 -55.84 46.04 -6.23
C SER A 184 -56.20 45.32 -7.53
N LEU A 185 -57.00 44.26 -7.45
CA LEU A 185 -57.43 43.43 -8.58
C LEU A 185 -58.96 43.28 -8.56
N ALA A 186 -59.62 43.42 -9.72
CA ALA A 186 -61.06 43.22 -9.88
C ALA A 186 -61.40 41.78 -10.32
N ALA A 187 -62.62 41.30 -10.08
CA ALA A 187 -63.03 39.94 -10.50
C ALA A 187 -63.58 39.90 -11.95
N PRO A 188 -63.34 38.83 -12.75
CA PRO A 188 -62.48 37.67 -12.49
C PRO A 188 -61.10 37.81 -13.15
N ASP A 189 -60.16 38.52 -12.52
CA ASP A 189 -58.78 38.59 -13.00
C ASP A 189 -57.81 37.80 -12.13
N SER A 190 -56.73 37.35 -12.78
CA SER A 190 -55.51 36.92 -12.11
C SER A 190 -54.43 37.99 -12.25
N GLY A 191 -53.79 38.35 -11.15
CA GLY A 191 -52.69 39.31 -11.14
C GLY A 191 -51.45 38.71 -10.52
N THR A 192 -50.29 39.07 -11.07
CA THR A 192 -48.98 38.90 -10.42
C THR A 192 -48.55 40.23 -9.85
N LEU A 193 -48.36 40.28 -8.54
CA LEU A 193 -47.71 41.40 -7.89
C LEU A 193 -46.27 41.00 -7.59
N ASP A 194 -45.32 41.67 -8.23
CA ASP A 194 -43.91 41.58 -7.87
C ASP A 194 -43.67 42.55 -6.72
N VAL A 195 -43.19 42.01 -5.59
CA VAL A 195 -42.95 42.82 -4.39
C VAL A 195 -41.45 42.96 -4.18
N GLU A 196 -40.94 44.12 -4.52
CA GLU A 196 -39.51 44.46 -4.45
C GLU A 196 -39.11 44.81 -3.00
N PRO A 197 -38.07 44.18 -2.42
CA PRO A 197 -37.39 44.72 -1.26
C PRO A 197 -36.53 45.89 -1.72
N THR A 198 -36.97 47.10 -1.41
CA THR A 198 -36.30 48.35 -1.76
C THR A 198 -34.83 48.32 -1.37
N MET A 199 -33.95 48.18 -2.39
CA MET A 199 -32.58 48.72 -2.50
C MET A 199 -31.75 48.01 -3.59
N TRP A 200 -32.16 46.85 -4.12
CA TRP A 200 -31.49 46.18 -5.24
C TRP A 200 -32.50 45.45 -6.17
N ASP A 201 -33.02 46.16 -7.17
CA ASP A 201 -34.11 45.75 -8.10
C ASP A 201 -33.94 44.40 -8.82
N ALA A 202 -32.75 43.80 -8.78
CA ALA A 202 -32.43 42.60 -9.55
C ALA A 202 -32.41 41.28 -8.75
N LEU A 203 -32.55 41.29 -7.41
CA LEU A 203 -32.02 40.17 -6.59
C LEU A 203 -32.96 39.55 -5.55
N ALA A 204 -34.23 39.96 -5.46
CA ALA A 204 -35.22 39.26 -4.65
C ALA A 204 -36.65 39.58 -5.10
N ASN A 205 -37.07 39.01 -6.23
CA ASN A 205 -38.45 39.13 -6.69
C ASN A 205 -39.22 37.90 -6.20
N TRP A 206 -40.23 38.12 -5.36
CA TRP A 206 -41.26 37.12 -5.14
C TRP A 206 -42.54 37.62 -5.81
N SER A 207 -43.08 36.76 -6.66
CA SER A 207 -44.32 37.04 -7.38
C SER A 207 -45.48 36.45 -6.58
N LEU A 208 -46.45 37.28 -6.24
CA LEU A 208 -47.70 36.83 -5.63
C LEU A 208 -48.76 36.70 -6.73
N VAL A 209 -49.10 35.46 -7.08
CA VAL A 209 -50.15 35.14 -8.03
C VAL A 209 -51.46 35.04 -7.27
N PHE A 210 -52.38 35.94 -7.58
CA PHE A 210 -53.70 35.98 -6.99
C PHE A 210 -54.76 35.64 -8.04
N ARG A 211 -55.82 34.94 -7.64
CA ARG A 211 -56.98 34.69 -8.51
C ARG A 211 -58.27 34.98 -7.75
N ASN A 212 -59.08 35.90 -8.28
CA ASN A 212 -60.39 36.23 -7.73
C ASN A 212 -61.51 35.62 -8.57
N ASP A 213 -62.10 34.51 -8.11
CA ASP A 213 -63.28 33.93 -8.74
C ASP A 213 -64.51 34.22 -7.88
N ALA A 214 -65.50 34.95 -8.40
CA ALA A 214 -66.65 35.45 -7.64
C ALA A 214 -67.48 34.38 -6.91
N ASN A 215 -67.34 33.09 -7.30
CA ASN A 215 -68.07 31.95 -6.75
C ASN A 215 -67.15 30.78 -6.28
N ALA A 216 -65.83 30.99 -6.15
CA ALA A 216 -64.88 29.97 -5.69
C ALA A 216 -63.90 30.56 -4.64
N PRO A 217 -63.24 29.75 -3.80
CA PRO A 217 -62.29 30.27 -2.83
C PRO A 217 -61.11 30.95 -3.54
N THR A 218 -60.98 32.24 -3.30
CA THR A 218 -59.86 33.06 -3.75
C THR A 218 -58.56 32.51 -3.16
N TYR A 219 -57.51 32.34 -3.98
CA TYR A 219 -56.23 31.82 -3.49
C TYR A 219 -55.06 32.72 -3.84
N VAL A 220 -54.09 32.74 -2.93
CA VAL A 220 -52.80 33.41 -3.07
C VAL A 220 -51.73 32.34 -3.21
N ARG A 221 -50.92 32.41 -4.28
CA ARG A 221 -49.70 31.62 -4.43
C ARG A 221 -48.49 32.53 -4.44
N PHE A 222 -47.48 32.24 -3.63
CA PHE A 222 -46.19 32.93 -3.68
C PHE A 222 -45.02 31.94 -3.74
N VAL A 223 -43.93 32.39 -4.37
CA VAL A 223 -42.65 31.67 -4.44
C VAL A 223 -41.57 32.61 -3.91
N LEU A 224 -40.85 32.17 -2.88
CA LEU A 224 -39.75 32.91 -2.26
C LEU A 224 -38.43 32.48 -2.88
N GLN A 225 -37.77 33.38 -3.61
CA GLN A 225 -36.42 33.16 -4.13
C GLN A 225 -35.39 33.72 -3.14
N LYS A 226 -34.55 32.86 -2.54
CA LYS A 226 -33.48 33.29 -1.64
C LYS A 226 -32.27 33.75 -2.48
N GLY A 227 -31.98 35.05 -2.43
CA GLY A 227 -30.97 35.71 -3.28
C GLY A 227 -29.50 35.59 -2.84
N LEU A 228 -28.66 36.31 -3.59
CA LEU A 228 -27.20 36.23 -3.82
C LEU A 228 -26.20 36.21 -2.62
N VAL A 229 -26.63 36.39 -1.37
CA VAL A 229 -25.72 36.68 -0.24
C VAL A 229 -25.45 35.48 0.68
N SER A 230 -26.31 34.44 0.68
CA SER A 230 -26.16 33.29 1.59
C SER A 230 -24.98 32.36 1.26
N THR A 231 -24.57 32.29 -0.01
CA THR A 231 -23.43 31.46 -0.45
C THR A 231 -22.09 32.04 -0.01
N LEU A 232 -21.89 33.36 -0.17
CA LEU A 232 -20.70 34.09 0.26
C LEU A 232 -20.35 33.90 1.75
N PHE A 233 -21.34 33.72 2.62
CA PHE A 233 -21.14 33.54 4.06
C PHE A 233 -21.03 32.08 4.52
N SER A 234 -21.31 31.08 3.66
CA SER A 234 -21.27 29.66 4.02
C SER A 234 -20.15 28.87 3.32
N THR A 235 -19.92 29.06 2.02
CA THR A 235 -18.95 28.28 1.24
C THR A 235 -17.53 28.85 1.32
N VAL A 236 -17.38 30.17 1.17
CA VAL A 236 -16.06 30.83 1.13
C VAL A 236 -15.30 30.70 2.47
N PRO A 237 -15.90 30.98 3.65
CA PRO A 237 -15.21 30.78 4.94
C PRO A 237 -14.83 29.32 5.20
N PHE A 238 -15.67 28.37 4.79
CA PHE A 238 -15.41 26.94 4.93
C PHE A 238 -14.22 26.48 4.08
N LEU A 239 -14.13 26.92 2.83
CA LEU A 239 -13.01 26.60 1.96
C LEU A 239 -11.69 27.26 2.44
N LEU A 240 -11.76 28.49 2.98
CA LEU A 240 -10.62 29.15 3.63
C LEU A 240 -10.15 28.38 4.88
N PHE A 241 -11.08 27.86 5.68
CA PHE A 241 -10.77 27.00 6.82
C PHE A 241 -10.07 25.70 6.39
N LEU A 242 -10.58 25.01 5.37
CA LEU A 242 -9.94 23.80 4.83
C LEU A 242 -8.53 24.08 4.31
N TYR A 243 -8.35 25.22 3.64
CA TYR A 243 -7.04 25.67 3.19
C TYR A 243 -6.07 25.89 4.37
N GLY A 244 -6.53 26.55 5.45
CA GLY A 244 -5.75 26.73 6.67
C GLY A 244 -5.39 25.40 7.37
N ALA A 245 -6.35 24.48 7.49
CA ALA A 245 -6.14 23.17 8.09
C ALA A 245 -5.11 22.32 7.32
N ALA A 246 -5.15 22.36 5.98
CA ALA A 246 -4.17 21.68 5.14
C ALA A 246 -2.74 22.20 5.34
N GLN A 247 -2.58 23.53 5.44
CA GLN A 247 -1.26 24.15 5.70
C GLN A 247 -0.74 23.82 7.10
N LEU A 248 -1.62 23.79 8.10
CA LEU A 248 -1.26 23.46 9.49
C LEU A 248 -0.84 21.98 9.62
N GLY A 249 -1.58 21.07 8.99
CA GLY A 249 -1.27 19.63 8.98
C GLY A 249 0.10 19.31 8.37
N TRP A 250 0.52 20.08 7.35
CA TRP A 250 1.88 19.99 6.81
C TRP A 250 2.94 20.40 7.84
N TRP A 251 2.78 21.58 8.46
CA TRP A 251 3.75 22.13 9.39
C TRP A 251 3.95 21.27 10.64
N VAL A 252 2.87 20.72 11.17
CA VAL A 252 2.87 19.97 12.44
C VAL A 252 3.11 18.47 12.23
N GLY A 253 2.55 17.86 11.19
CA GLY A 253 2.60 16.41 10.98
C GLY A 253 3.71 15.97 10.04
N LEU A 254 3.64 16.41 8.78
CA LEU A 254 4.47 15.86 7.70
C LEU A 254 5.90 16.38 7.71
N ARG A 255 6.09 17.66 8.02
CA ARG A 255 7.42 18.29 8.01
C ARG A 255 8.40 17.66 9.02
N PRO A 256 8.05 17.41 10.30
CA PRO A 256 8.98 16.79 11.25
C PRO A 256 9.34 15.34 10.89
N ILE A 257 8.40 14.57 10.33
CA ILE A 257 8.64 13.20 9.86
C ILE A 257 9.67 13.22 8.73
N ARG A 258 9.50 14.14 7.77
CA ARG A 258 10.43 14.32 6.66
C ARG A 258 11.84 14.69 7.15
N GLU A 259 11.94 15.60 8.12
CA GLU A 259 13.21 16.02 8.71
C GLU A 259 13.90 14.85 9.46
N ARG A 260 13.15 13.98 10.16
CA ARG A 260 13.68 12.74 10.77
C ARG A 260 14.16 11.70 9.74
N THR A 261 13.41 11.50 8.65
CA THR A 261 13.84 10.60 7.56
C THR A 261 15.05 11.13 6.80
N ARG A 262 15.21 12.46 6.73
CA ARG A 262 16.39 13.10 6.13
C ARG A 262 17.62 12.90 7.00
N ALA A 263 17.50 13.03 8.32
CA ALA A 263 18.61 12.84 9.26
C ALA A 263 19.09 11.37 9.34
N SER A 264 18.17 10.41 9.36
CA SER A 264 18.49 8.97 9.38
C SER A 264 19.16 8.47 8.09
N SER A 265 18.89 9.12 6.95
CA SER A 265 19.58 8.82 5.68
C SER A 265 21.03 9.33 5.60
N LEU A 266 21.45 10.19 6.54
CA LEU A 266 22.81 10.73 6.62
C LEU A 266 23.67 10.02 7.69
N SER A 267 23.05 9.32 8.65
CA SER A 267 23.76 8.71 9.79
C SER A 267 24.22 7.27 9.57
N VAL A 268 23.96 6.67 8.40
CA VAL A 268 24.36 5.27 8.09
C VAL A 268 25.75 5.18 7.42
N ALA A 269 26.46 6.30 7.24
CA ALA A 269 27.84 6.29 6.75
C ALA A 269 28.83 6.59 7.90
N PRO A 270 29.32 5.54 8.59
CA PRO A 270 30.74 5.49 8.88
C PRO A 270 31.26 4.07 8.67
N GLY A 271 31.76 3.79 7.46
CA GLY A 271 32.35 2.49 7.13
C GLY A 271 32.82 2.33 5.68
N LEU A 272 33.03 3.44 4.96
CA LEU A 272 33.68 3.42 3.64
C LEU A 272 35.11 3.91 3.85
N GLU A 273 36.03 2.96 3.87
CA GLU A 273 37.47 3.18 3.93
C GLU A 273 37.97 4.00 2.74
N SER A 274 38.86 4.95 3.07
CA SER A 274 39.95 5.53 2.29
C SER A 274 39.72 5.90 0.82
N GLY A 275 39.67 7.19 0.52
CA GLY A 275 40.09 7.65 -0.81
C GLY A 275 39.78 9.09 -1.21
N GLU A 276 38.65 9.68 -0.81
CA GLU A 276 38.24 10.99 -1.33
C GLU A 276 38.34 12.09 -0.27
N ARG A 277 39.44 12.85 -0.31
CA ARG A 277 39.55 14.12 0.41
C ARG A 277 38.62 15.15 -0.26
N VAL A 278 37.63 15.62 0.49
CA VAL A 278 36.96 16.90 0.19
C VAL A 278 38.00 18.00 0.43
N TYR A 279 38.37 18.73 -0.62
CA TYR A 279 39.22 19.91 -0.52
C TYR A 279 38.44 21.03 0.19
N ASP A 280 38.79 21.32 1.44
CA ASP A 280 38.34 22.51 2.17
C ASP A 280 39.51 23.53 2.18
N PRO A 281 39.40 24.66 1.46
CA PRO A 281 40.47 25.65 1.38
C PRO A 281 40.78 26.36 2.71
N ASN A 282 39.97 26.17 3.76
CA ASN A 282 40.11 26.92 5.02
C ASN A 282 40.35 26.07 6.28
N ALA A 283 40.61 24.77 6.15
CA ALA A 283 40.85 23.92 7.33
C ALA A 283 42.32 24.02 7.81
N MET A 284 42.54 24.62 9.00
CA MET A 284 43.82 24.53 9.71
C MET A 284 44.09 23.11 10.21
N PRO A 285 45.37 22.66 10.27
CA PRO A 285 45.72 21.32 10.70
C PRO A 285 45.64 21.20 12.22
N SER A 286 44.85 20.23 12.72
CA SER A 286 44.90 19.81 14.13
C SER A 286 45.72 18.51 14.27
N PRO A 287 46.48 18.33 15.38
CA PRO A 287 47.43 17.22 15.51
C PRO A 287 46.79 15.95 16.06
N ASN A 288 47.36 14.81 15.66
CA ASN A 288 47.07 13.45 16.16
C ASN A 288 46.95 13.37 17.70
N PRO A 289 46.04 12.52 18.22
CA PRO A 289 46.20 11.92 19.53
C PRO A 289 46.78 10.50 19.39
N GLY A 290 47.95 10.31 20.00
CA GLY A 290 48.50 9.00 20.31
C GLY A 290 47.94 8.42 21.62
N LEU A 291 48.37 7.18 21.90
CA LEU A 291 48.17 6.38 23.11
C LEU A 291 48.12 7.20 24.42
N GLN A 292 47.20 6.84 25.32
CA GLN A 292 47.48 6.71 26.75
C GLN A 292 46.40 5.88 27.49
N SER A 293 46.91 5.08 28.42
CA SER A 293 46.27 4.11 29.30
C SER A 293 45.93 4.71 30.69
N GLU A 294 45.20 3.90 31.47
CA GLU A 294 44.87 3.99 32.92
C GLU A 294 43.56 4.68 33.32
N MET A 295 42.65 3.92 33.94
CA MET A 295 42.43 3.96 35.39
C MET A 295 41.43 2.89 35.85
N ALA A 296 41.84 2.10 36.84
CA ALA A 296 40.99 1.25 37.65
C ALA A 296 40.46 2.03 38.86
N PHE A 297 39.21 1.83 39.29
CA PHE A 297 38.80 1.94 40.70
C PHE A 297 37.55 1.10 41.00
N ASN A 298 37.68 0.27 42.03
CA ASN A 298 36.66 -0.57 42.67
C ASN A 298 35.50 0.25 43.26
N PHE A 299 34.27 -0.28 43.19
CA PHE A 299 33.24 -0.03 44.22
C PHE A 299 32.48 -1.32 44.56
N ALA A 300 32.50 -1.63 45.86
CA ALA A 300 31.91 -2.78 46.50
C ALA A 300 30.38 -2.64 46.68
N ALA A 301 29.72 -3.80 46.80
CA ALA A 301 28.29 -3.97 46.96
C ALA A 301 27.72 -3.39 48.28
N ALA A 302 26.49 -2.88 48.22
CA ALA A 302 25.72 -2.41 49.38
C ALA A 302 25.13 -3.59 50.19
N PRO A 303 25.04 -3.50 51.53
CA PRO A 303 24.51 -4.56 52.39
C PRO A 303 22.97 -4.60 52.42
N PRO A 304 22.36 -5.77 52.77
CA PRO A 304 20.91 -5.97 52.79
C PRO A 304 20.22 -5.31 54.01
N PRO A 305 18.89 -5.07 53.94
CA PRO A 305 18.13 -4.39 54.99
C PRO A 305 17.86 -5.27 56.23
N PRO A 306 17.63 -4.67 57.42
CA PRO A 306 17.44 -5.39 58.68
C PRO A 306 16.04 -6.01 58.84
N PRO A 307 15.88 -7.05 59.69
CA PRO A 307 14.62 -7.76 59.91
C PRO A 307 13.57 -6.95 60.70
N PRO A 308 12.27 -7.29 60.56
CA PRO A 308 11.17 -6.55 61.19
C PRO A 308 11.11 -6.76 62.72
N ARG A 309 10.71 -5.69 63.42
CA ARG A 309 10.54 -5.64 64.89
C ARG A 309 9.28 -6.41 65.32
N THR A 310 9.40 -7.24 66.34
CA THR A 310 8.32 -7.97 67.02
C THR A 310 7.40 -7.01 67.79
N ALA A 311 6.08 -7.23 67.70
CA ALA A 311 5.07 -6.50 68.48
C ALA A 311 5.04 -6.96 69.96
N PRO A 312 4.74 -6.07 70.93
CA PRO A 312 4.62 -6.42 72.34
C PRO A 312 3.28 -7.15 72.66
N PRO A 313 3.22 -7.94 73.76
CA PRO A 313 2.05 -8.74 74.10
C PRO A 313 0.89 -7.90 74.68
N PRO A 314 -0.37 -8.36 74.54
CA PRO A 314 -1.53 -7.66 75.08
C PRO A 314 -1.67 -7.81 76.61
N PRO A 315 -2.35 -6.86 77.29
CA PRO A 315 -2.58 -6.88 78.74
C PRO A 315 -3.61 -7.93 79.18
N PRO A 316 -3.59 -8.36 80.46
CA PRO A 316 -4.44 -9.42 80.97
C PRO A 316 -5.92 -8.99 81.09
N VAL A 317 -6.82 -9.89 80.67
CA VAL A 317 -8.27 -9.74 80.78
C VAL A 317 -8.72 -10.10 82.21
N PRO A 318 -9.54 -9.27 82.88
CA PRO A 318 -10.09 -9.62 84.19
C PRO A 318 -11.15 -10.71 84.11
N VAL A 319 -11.07 -11.63 85.07
CA VAL A 319 -11.99 -12.76 85.31
C VAL A 319 -13.40 -12.23 85.60
N ALA A 320 -14.37 -12.60 84.76
CA ALA A 320 -15.79 -12.34 85.02
C ALA A 320 -16.40 -13.46 85.87
N VAL A 321 -17.08 -13.01 86.93
CA VAL A 321 -17.72 -13.77 88.00
C VAL A 321 -18.89 -14.60 87.46
N ALA A 322 -19.01 -15.82 87.96
CA ALA A 322 -20.10 -16.76 87.70
C ALA A 322 -21.48 -16.18 88.08
N ALA A 323 -22.46 -16.39 87.20
CA ALA A 323 -23.89 -16.24 87.49
C ALA A 323 -24.58 -17.61 87.37
N PRO A 324 -25.66 -17.86 88.15
CA PRO A 324 -26.01 -19.20 88.61
C PRO A 324 -26.82 -20.02 87.62
N ALA A 325 -26.74 -21.34 87.83
CA ALA A 325 -27.37 -22.41 87.07
C ALA A 325 -28.90 -22.29 86.98
N VAL A 326 -29.43 -22.33 85.75
CA VAL A 326 -30.83 -22.64 85.46
C VAL A 326 -30.94 -24.14 85.23
N ARG A 327 -31.88 -24.78 85.95
CA ARG A 327 -32.19 -26.22 85.93
C ARG A 327 -32.38 -26.76 84.52
N ALA A 328 -31.69 -27.87 84.23
CA ALA A 328 -31.85 -28.65 83.01
C ALA A 328 -33.21 -29.36 82.97
N GLU A 329 -33.93 -29.17 81.88
CA GLU A 329 -35.11 -29.96 81.49
C GLU A 329 -34.62 -31.24 80.77
N ALA A 330 -35.23 -32.39 81.04
CA ALA A 330 -34.78 -33.68 80.53
C ALA A 330 -34.82 -33.76 79.00
N PRO A 331 -33.78 -34.29 78.32
CA PRO A 331 -33.75 -34.34 76.86
C PRO A 331 -34.73 -35.38 76.32
N ARG A 332 -35.56 -34.95 75.35
CA ARG A 332 -36.38 -35.86 74.53
C ARG A 332 -35.48 -36.82 73.75
N PRO A 333 -35.90 -38.07 73.49
CA PRO A 333 -35.10 -39.03 72.73
C PRO A 333 -34.82 -38.48 71.33
N VAL A 334 -33.54 -38.32 71.02
CA VAL A 334 -33.05 -37.89 69.71
C VAL A 334 -33.32 -39.03 68.72
N PRO A 335 -33.94 -38.79 67.54
CA PRO A 335 -34.06 -39.82 66.51
C PRO A 335 -32.65 -40.31 66.16
N ARG A 336 -32.49 -41.63 66.01
CA ARG A 336 -31.19 -42.24 65.66
C ARG A 336 -30.66 -41.52 64.42
N PRO A 337 -29.41 -41.01 64.43
CA PRO A 337 -28.82 -40.42 63.25
C PRO A 337 -28.83 -41.49 62.13
N PRO A 338 -29.18 -41.12 60.89
CA PRO A 338 -29.19 -42.06 59.78
C PRO A 338 -27.81 -42.72 59.70
N VAL A 339 -27.81 -44.05 59.52
CA VAL A 339 -26.59 -44.85 59.37
C VAL A 339 -25.75 -44.23 58.26
N ARG A 340 -24.59 -43.65 58.61
CA ARG A 340 -23.66 -43.12 57.60
C ARG A 340 -23.23 -44.30 56.72
N GLN A 341 -23.64 -44.28 55.45
CA GLN A 341 -23.09 -45.20 54.47
C GLN A 341 -21.56 -45.01 54.45
N PRO A 342 -20.76 -46.09 54.36
CA PRO A 342 -19.31 -45.97 54.30
C PRO A 342 -18.94 -45.11 53.09
N GLU A 343 -18.14 -44.07 53.33
CA GLU A 343 -17.72 -43.16 52.27
C GLU A 343 -16.73 -43.87 51.35
N THR A 344 -17.20 -44.23 50.15
CA THR A 344 -16.37 -44.79 49.08
C THR A 344 -15.86 -43.67 48.17
N PRO A 345 -14.74 -43.87 47.44
CA PRO A 345 -14.27 -42.89 46.46
C PRO A 345 -15.37 -42.48 45.46
N ALA A 346 -16.18 -43.44 45.00
CA ALA A 346 -17.30 -43.17 44.11
C ALA A 346 -18.41 -42.33 44.77
N SER A 347 -18.76 -42.61 46.02
CA SER A 347 -19.75 -41.81 46.76
C SER A 347 -19.25 -40.38 47.01
N LEU A 348 -17.95 -40.20 47.30
CA LEU A 348 -17.36 -38.88 47.51
C LEU A 348 -17.30 -38.07 46.21
N VAL A 349 -16.99 -38.71 45.07
CA VAL A 349 -17.06 -38.07 43.76
C VAL A 349 -18.47 -37.62 43.43
N MET A 350 -19.50 -38.45 43.63
CA MET A 350 -20.89 -38.04 43.38
C MET A 350 -21.31 -36.83 44.22
N LYS A 351 -20.92 -36.79 45.51
CA LYS A 351 -21.15 -35.62 46.36
C LYS A 351 -20.35 -34.41 45.87
N GLY A 352 -19.11 -34.61 45.45
CA GLY A 352 -18.23 -33.60 44.86
C GLY A 352 -18.83 -32.99 43.59
N ASP A 353 -19.35 -33.81 42.68
CA ASP A 353 -19.96 -33.39 41.41
C ASP A 353 -21.23 -32.56 41.67
N ALA A 354 -22.03 -32.95 42.66
CA ALA A 354 -23.20 -32.21 43.08
C ALA A 354 -22.82 -30.81 43.63
N LEU A 355 -21.78 -30.73 44.46
CA LEU A 355 -21.26 -29.46 44.99
C LEU A 355 -20.60 -28.60 43.90
N ALA A 356 -19.86 -29.22 42.97
CA ALA A 356 -19.24 -28.53 41.85
C ALA A 356 -20.29 -27.94 40.90
N SER A 357 -21.40 -28.66 40.69
CA SER A 357 -22.57 -28.18 39.95
C SER A 357 -23.30 -27.04 40.67
N ALA A 358 -23.27 -27.03 42.00
CA ALA A 358 -23.79 -25.94 42.84
C ALA A 358 -22.81 -24.77 42.98
N SER A 359 -21.72 -24.73 42.20
CA SER A 359 -20.66 -23.71 42.25
C SER A 359 -19.89 -23.63 43.59
N ALA A 360 -20.04 -24.62 44.47
CA ALA A 360 -19.32 -24.73 45.73
C ALA A 360 -17.95 -25.42 45.50
N HIS A 361 -17.08 -24.77 44.72
CA HIS A 361 -15.85 -25.37 44.19
C HIS A 361 -14.83 -25.75 45.28
N ASP A 362 -14.65 -24.95 46.33
CA ASP A 362 -13.72 -25.29 47.42
C ASP A 362 -14.16 -26.53 48.22
N ALA A 363 -15.47 -26.63 48.50
CA ALA A 363 -16.02 -27.79 49.20
C ALA A 363 -15.98 -29.05 48.32
N ALA A 364 -16.25 -28.91 47.02
CA ALA A 364 -16.09 -29.99 46.05
C ALA A 364 -14.63 -30.47 45.97
N LEU A 365 -13.67 -29.54 45.94
CA LEU A 365 -12.24 -29.89 45.93
C LEU A 365 -11.85 -30.73 47.14
N GLY A 366 -12.33 -30.38 48.33
CA GLY A 366 -12.10 -31.17 49.55
C GLY A 366 -12.59 -32.61 49.45
N LEU A 367 -13.78 -32.83 48.85
CA LEU A 367 -14.32 -34.17 48.62
C LEU A 367 -13.53 -34.96 47.59
N TYR A 368 -13.05 -34.31 46.52
CA TYR A 368 -12.18 -34.98 45.54
C TYR A 368 -10.81 -35.31 46.13
N ASP A 369 -10.22 -34.43 46.95
CA ASP A 369 -8.97 -34.70 47.66
C ASP A 369 -9.11 -35.92 48.59
N GLU A 370 -10.23 -36.05 49.28
CA GLU A 370 -10.52 -37.22 50.12
C GLU A 370 -10.73 -38.50 49.28
N ALA A 371 -11.44 -38.41 48.16
CA ALA A 371 -11.61 -39.52 47.24
C ALA A 371 -10.27 -40.02 46.65
N VAL A 372 -9.38 -39.09 46.25
CA VAL A 372 -8.03 -39.41 45.77
C VAL A 372 -7.15 -39.99 46.89
N ARG A 373 -7.36 -39.57 48.15
CA ARG A 373 -6.65 -40.14 49.31
C ARG A 373 -7.07 -41.59 49.57
N LEU A 374 -8.36 -41.90 49.43
CA LEU A 374 -8.87 -43.26 49.60
C LEU A 374 -8.43 -44.19 48.46
N ASP A 375 -8.43 -43.71 47.22
CA ASP A 375 -7.92 -44.44 46.06
C ASP A 375 -7.16 -43.51 45.09
N PRO A 376 -5.81 -43.51 45.14
CA PRO A 376 -4.97 -42.71 44.26
C PRO A 376 -4.98 -43.14 42.78
N THR A 377 -5.71 -44.20 42.41
CA THR A 377 -5.85 -44.68 41.03
C THR A 377 -7.24 -44.42 40.45
N PHE A 378 -8.17 -43.91 41.26
CA PHE A 378 -9.54 -43.66 40.84
C PHE A 378 -9.65 -42.45 39.90
N VAL A 379 -9.65 -42.72 38.59
CA VAL A 379 -9.67 -41.74 37.49
C VAL A 379 -10.76 -40.64 37.66
N PRO A 380 -12.03 -40.96 38.01
CA PRO A 380 -13.06 -39.92 38.17
C PRO A 380 -12.74 -38.90 39.26
N ALA A 381 -12.15 -39.33 40.39
CA ALA A 381 -11.77 -38.41 41.47
C ALA A 381 -10.63 -37.48 41.06
N ILE A 382 -9.61 -38.01 40.37
CA ILE A 382 -8.47 -37.21 39.89
C ILE A 382 -8.94 -36.20 38.83
N LEU A 383 -9.83 -36.60 37.93
CA LEU A 383 -10.42 -35.71 36.92
C LEU A 383 -11.30 -34.62 37.55
N GLY A 384 -12.18 -34.99 38.49
CA GLY A 384 -13.01 -34.04 39.26
C GLY A 384 -12.14 -33.03 40.04
N ARG A 385 -11.05 -33.50 40.63
CA ARG A 385 -10.03 -32.66 41.29
C ARG A 385 -9.39 -31.68 40.30
N ALA A 386 -8.85 -32.17 39.18
CA ALA A 386 -8.16 -31.33 38.18
C ALA A 386 -9.08 -30.26 37.56
N THR A 387 -10.32 -30.64 37.22
CA THR A 387 -11.32 -29.71 36.66
C THR A 387 -11.74 -28.66 37.67
N THR A 388 -11.90 -29.02 38.94
CA THR A 388 -12.23 -28.08 40.02
C THR A 388 -11.08 -27.13 40.33
N LEU A 389 -9.83 -27.63 40.37
CA LEU A 389 -8.63 -26.79 40.49
C LEU A 389 -8.53 -25.79 39.34
N ALA A 390 -8.85 -26.21 38.11
CA ALA A 390 -8.88 -25.31 36.94
C ALA A 390 -9.95 -24.21 37.11
N ARG A 391 -11.16 -24.54 37.60
CA ARG A 391 -12.23 -23.57 37.89
C ARG A 391 -11.87 -22.58 39.00
N LEU A 392 -11.13 -23.04 40.01
CA LEU A 392 -10.58 -22.19 41.08
C LEU A 392 -9.36 -21.35 40.64
N ASN A 393 -8.99 -21.40 39.36
CA ASN A 393 -7.81 -20.74 38.80
C ASN A 393 -6.47 -21.15 39.48
N ARG A 394 -6.42 -22.32 40.12
CA ARG A 394 -5.20 -22.94 40.67
C ARG A 394 -4.45 -23.69 39.57
N ARG A 395 -4.02 -22.95 38.54
CA ARG A 395 -3.50 -23.52 37.28
C ARG A 395 -2.32 -24.49 37.42
N PRO A 396 -1.25 -24.18 38.20
CA PRO A 396 -0.10 -25.08 38.29
C PRO A 396 -0.48 -26.44 38.86
N GLU A 397 -1.35 -26.45 39.87
CA GLU A 397 -1.84 -27.68 40.51
C GLU A 397 -2.78 -28.45 39.57
N ALA A 398 -3.64 -27.76 38.83
CA ALA A 398 -4.51 -28.38 37.83
C ALA A 398 -3.70 -29.10 36.75
N ILE A 399 -2.69 -28.43 36.17
CA ILE A 399 -1.81 -29.00 35.14
C ILE A 399 -1.11 -30.25 35.65
N GLU A 400 -0.54 -30.19 36.86
CA GLU A 400 0.14 -31.34 37.47
C GLU A 400 -0.83 -32.50 37.71
N THR A 401 -2.04 -32.20 38.18
CA THR A 401 -3.08 -33.22 38.40
C THR A 401 -3.53 -33.88 37.10
N TYR A 402 -3.67 -33.11 36.01
CA TYR A 402 -3.94 -33.67 34.68
C TYR A 402 -2.80 -34.54 34.18
N LYS A 403 -1.54 -34.13 34.36
CA LYS A 403 -0.37 -34.95 34.00
C LYS A 403 -0.31 -36.25 34.80
N GLN A 404 -0.60 -36.20 36.10
CA GLN A 404 -0.71 -37.39 36.94
C GLN A 404 -1.83 -38.32 36.45
N LEU A 405 -2.98 -37.79 36.06
CA LEU A 405 -4.06 -38.58 35.46
C LEU A 405 -3.62 -39.27 34.18
N LEU A 406 -2.96 -38.55 33.27
CA LEU A 406 -2.48 -39.07 31.99
C LEU A 406 -1.34 -40.10 32.14
N SER A 407 -0.58 -40.05 33.25
CA SER A 407 0.40 -41.09 33.56
C SER A 407 -0.25 -42.45 33.88
N LYS A 408 -1.52 -42.44 34.33
CA LYS A 408 -2.30 -43.64 34.66
C LYS A 408 -3.20 -44.06 33.49
N ASP A 409 -3.81 -43.09 32.83
CA ASP A 409 -4.67 -43.27 31.65
C ASP A 409 -4.27 -42.29 30.55
N ALA A 410 -3.33 -42.72 29.70
CA ALA A 410 -2.77 -41.89 28.63
C ALA A 410 -3.78 -41.51 27.53
N LYS A 411 -4.93 -42.19 27.45
CA LYS A 411 -5.96 -41.96 26.43
C LYS A 411 -7.20 -41.24 26.97
N ASN A 412 -7.13 -40.74 28.22
CA ASN A 412 -8.23 -40.02 28.83
C ASN A 412 -8.51 -38.70 28.08
N LEU A 413 -9.61 -38.66 27.34
CA LEU A 413 -9.96 -37.54 26.46
C LEU A 413 -10.19 -36.23 27.24
N ASP A 414 -10.84 -36.32 28.40
CA ASP A 414 -11.17 -35.14 29.21
C ASP A 414 -9.92 -34.56 29.87
N ALA A 415 -9.00 -35.43 30.30
CA ALA A 415 -7.70 -35.00 30.81
C ALA A 415 -6.83 -34.36 29.72
N LEU A 416 -6.76 -34.95 28.51
CA LEU A 416 -6.02 -34.36 27.38
C LEU A 416 -6.59 -33.00 26.96
N ARG A 417 -7.94 -32.89 26.88
CA ARG A 417 -8.62 -31.64 26.54
C ARG A 417 -8.43 -30.57 27.62
N GLY A 418 -8.59 -30.96 28.89
CA GLY A 418 -8.38 -30.07 30.04
C GLY A 418 -6.93 -29.58 30.13
N LEU A 419 -5.96 -30.48 29.96
CA LEU A 419 -4.54 -30.15 29.95
C LEU A 419 -4.17 -29.24 28.78
N GLY A 420 -4.58 -29.57 27.56
CA GLY A 420 -4.32 -28.76 26.37
C GLY A 420 -4.83 -27.33 26.54
N ARG A 421 -6.07 -27.16 27.04
CA ARG A 421 -6.66 -25.84 27.28
C ARG A 421 -5.89 -25.04 28.35
N MET A 422 -5.51 -25.67 29.46
CA MET A 422 -4.71 -25.01 30.51
C MET A 422 -3.30 -24.61 30.02
N LEU A 423 -2.66 -25.46 29.22
CA LEU A 423 -1.35 -25.17 28.65
C LEU A 423 -1.41 -24.05 27.60
N ALA A 424 -2.49 -23.99 26.80
CA ALA A 424 -2.74 -22.88 25.89
C ALA A 424 -2.92 -21.55 26.64
N ASP A 425 -3.71 -21.56 27.73
CA ASP A 425 -3.95 -20.37 28.56
C ASP A 425 -2.66 -19.85 29.23
N ASP A 426 -1.74 -20.75 29.59
CA ASP A 426 -0.40 -20.43 30.14
C ASP A 426 0.66 -20.19 29.04
N ARG A 427 0.27 -20.19 27.75
CA ARG A 427 1.15 -19.99 26.59
C ARG A 427 2.29 -21.00 26.48
N ARG A 428 2.12 -22.20 27.03
CA ARG A 428 3.07 -23.32 26.93
C ARG A 428 2.79 -24.13 25.66
N TRP A 429 2.99 -23.47 24.51
CA TRP A 429 2.53 -23.95 23.20
C TRP A 429 3.09 -25.32 22.78
N ARG A 430 4.34 -25.64 23.12
CA ARG A 430 4.95 -26.95 22.79
C ARG A 430 4.26 -28.10 23.52
N GLU A 431 4.08 -27.98 24.84
CA GLU A 431 3.38 -29.00 25.63
C GLU A 431 1.88 -29.06 25.29
N CYS A 432 1.28 -27.92 24.96
CA CYS A 432 -0.10 -27.87 24.45
C CYS A 432 -0.23 -28.71 23.17
N LEU A 433 0.68 -28.53 22.21
CA LEU A 433 0.69 -29.28 20.96
C LEU A 433 0.81 -30.80 21.21
N GLU A 434 1.66 -31.23 22.15
CA GLU A 434 1.78 -32.65 22.52
C GLU A 434 0.47 -33.22 23.10
N ALA A 435 -0.20 -32.49 24.00
CA ALA A 435 -1.47 -32.91 24.59
C ALA A 435 -2.59 -32.97 23.54
N VAL A 436 -2.64 -31.98 22.64
CA VAL A 436 -3.63 -31.91 21.55
C VAL A 436 -3.39 -32.98 20.49
N ASP A 437 -2.14 -33.25 20.11
CA ASP A 437 -1.80 -34.35 19.20
C ASP A 437 -2.17 -35.71 19.84
N GLY A 438 -1.98 -35.85 21.15
CA GLY A 438 -2.48 -37.00 21.91
C GLY A 438 -3.99 -37.18 21.80
N LEU A 439 -4.75 -36.08 21.91
CA LEU A 439 -6.20 -36.07 21.77
C LEU A 439 -6.63 -36.47 20.35
N LEU A 440 -6.00 -35.88 19.33
CA LEU A 440 -6.32 -36.13 17.92
C LEU A 440 -5.93 -37.54 17.44
N ARG A 441 -4.97 -38.21 18.09
CA ARG A 441 -4.70 -39.64 17.84
C ARG A 441 -5.86 -40.54 18.24
N VAL A 442 -6.64 -40.16 19.26
CA VAL A 442 -7.81 -40.92 19.71
C VAL A 442 -9.07 -40.45 18.96
N ARG A 443 -9.20 -39.13 18.74
CA ARG A 443 -10.32 -38.52 17.99
C ARG A 443 -9.80 -37.57 16.90
N PRO A 444 -9.56 -38.09 15.68
CA PRO A 444 -9.01 -37.28 14.59
C PRO A 444 -9.94 -36.15 14.12
N ASN A 445 -11.25 -36.34 14.23
CA ASN A 445 -12.27 -35.43 13.70
C ASN A 445 -12.96 -34.61 14.81
N GLU A 446 -12.19 -33.97 15.68
CA GLU A 446 -12.71 -33.07 16.72
C GLU A 446 -12.33 -31.62 16.40
N ALA A 447 -13.29 -30.82 15.91
CA ALA A 447 -13.04 -29.44 15.48
C ALA A 447 -12.38 -28.56 16.58
N PRO A 448 -12.81 -28.60 17.86
CA PRO A 448 -12.14 -27.84 18.93
C PRO A 448 -10.68 -28.24 19.19
N ALA A 449 -10.33 -29.51 18.96
CA ALA A 449 -8.97 -30.00 19.11
C ALA A 449 -8.09 -29.55 17.93
N LEU A 450 -8.61 -29.60 16.71
CA LEU A 450 -7.94 -29.08 15.52
C LEU A 450 -7.74 -27.56 15.58
N GLU A 451 -8.72 -26.82 16.11
CA GLU A 451 -8.57 -25.38 16.37
C GLU A 451 -7.45 -25.10 17.37
N MET A 452 -7.42 -25.81 18.50
CA MET A 452 -6.37 -25.66 19.52
C MET A 452 -4.98 -26.04 18.99
N ARG A 453 -4.91 -27.03 18.09
CA ARG A 453 -3.69 -27.39 17.36
C ARG A 453 -3.24 -26.24 16.46
N GLY A 454 -4.15 -25.66 15.69
CA GLY A 454 -3.89 -24.49 14.87
C GLY A 454 -3.37 -23.30 15.69
N ASP A 455 -3.99 -23.01 16.83
CA ASP A 455 -3.59 -21.93 17.74
C ASP A 455 -2.16 -22.15 18.28
N ALA A 456 -1.86 -23.38 18.71
CA ALA A 456 -0.52 -23.74 19.20
C ALA A 456 0.53 -23.62 18.08
N LEU A 457 0.24 -24.11 16.87
CA LEU A 457 1.14 -24.04 15.72
C LEU A 457 1.38 -22.60 15.25
N ALA A 458 0.33 -21.77 15.21
CA ALA A 458 0.43 -20.37 14.83
C ALA A 458 1.33 -19.59 15.80
N ASN A 459 1.18 -19.82 17.12
CA ASN A 459 2.03 -19.20 18.13
C ASN A 459 3.48 -19.74 18.15
N LEU A 460 3.71 -20.93 17.58
CA LEU A 460 5.04 -21.47 17.36
C LEU A 460 5.67 -21.01 16.03
N GLY A 461 4.95 -20.19 15.24
CA GLY A 461 5.41 -19.69 13.93
C GLY A 461 5.23 -20.67 12.77
N ARG A 462 4.61 -21.85 13.00
CA ARG A 462 4.39 -22.88 11.99
C ARG A 462 3.08 -22.63 11.23
N ARG A 463 3.04 -21.51 10.50
CA ARG A 463 1.82 -21.01 9.84
C ARG A 463 1.19 -21.98 8.82
N PRO A 464 1.94 -22.67 7.95
CA PRO A 464 1.32 -23.59 6.98
C PRO A 464 0.58 -24.75 7.66
N GLU A 465 1.17 -25.30 8.72
CA GLU A 465 0.55 -26.38 9.49
C GLU A 465 -0.64 -25.88 10.33
N ALA A 466 -0.55 -24.64 10.84
CA ALA A 466 -1.66 -23.99 11.52
C ALA A 466 -2.86 -23.80 10.60
N LEU A 467 -2.62 -23.32 9.37
CA LEU A 467 -3.64 -23.16 8.34
C LEU A 467 -4.32 -24.49 8.02
N ALA A 468 -3.54 -25.56 7.80
CA ALA A 468 -4.10 -26.89 7.56
C ALA A 468 -4.96 -27.40 8.74
N ALA A 469 -4.56 -27.10 9.98
CA ALA A 469 -5.34 -27.46 11.16
C ALA A 469 -6.66 -26.67 11.24
N TYR A 470 -6.65 -25.36 10.95
CA TYR A 470 -7.87 -24.55 10.91
C TYR A 470 -8.81 -24.95 9.76
N GLU A 471 -8.28 -25.25 8.57
CA GLU A 471 -9.07 -25.74 7.44
C GLU A 471 -9.71 -27.10 7.77
N GLY A 472 -8.96 -28.00 8.42
CA GLY A 472 -9.49 -29.26 8.92
C GLY A 472 -10.61 -29.07 9.96
N ALA A 473 -10.47 -28.10 10.87
CA ALA A 473 -11.53 -27.75 11.82
C ALA A 473 -12.76 -27.17 11.11
N ALA A 474 -12.57 -26.29 10.12
CA ALA A 474 -13.65 -25.65 9.36
C ALA A 474 -14.38 -26.64 8.44
N ALA A 475 -13.71 -27.70 7.97
CA ALA A 475 -14.35 -28.78 7.24
C ALA A 475 -15.34 -29.58 8.11
N ILE A 476 -15.12 -29.64 9.43
CA ILE A 476 -15.98 -30.34 10.39
C ILE A 476 -17.09 -29.42 10.90
N ASP A 477 -16.77 -28.15 11.20
CA ASP A 477 -17.72 -27.12 11.64
C ASP A 477 -17.66 -25.86 10.76
N PRO A 478 -18.31 -25.89 9.57
CA PRO A 478 -18.26 -24.77 8.63
C PRO A 478 -18.98 -23.50 9.11
N ALA A 479 -19.86 -23.62 10.10
CA ALA A 479 -20.68 -22.52 10.62
C ALA A 479 -19.92 -21.64 11.63
N ASN A 480 -18.75 -22.08 12.09
CA ASN A 480 -17.94 -21.33 13.04
C ASN A 480 -17.21 -20.16 12.35
N GLY A 481 -17.78 -18.96 12.48
CA GLY A 481 -17.21 -17.72 11.93
C GLY A 481 -15.80 -17.39 12.41
N ASN A 482 -15.41 -17.82 13.62
CA ASN A 482 -14.07 -17.58 14.16
C ASN A 482 -13.00 -18.35 13.38
N LEU A 483 -13.32 -19.54 12.86
CA LEU A 483 -12.37 -20.34 12.07
C LEU A 483 -12.07 -19.66 10.73
N HIS A 484 -13.08 -19.09 10.07
CA HIS A 484 -12.86 -18.32 8.84
C HIS A 484 -11.92 -17.14 9.06
N GLN A 485 -12.08 -16.40 10.15
CA GLN A 485 -11.16 -15.32 10.51
C GLN A 485 -9.73 -15.84 10.75
N LYS A 486 -9.57 -16.92 11.53
CA LYS A 486 -8.26 -17.53 11.81
C LYS A 486 -7.57 -18.06 10.55
N ILE A 487 -8.34 -18.62 9.60
CA ILE A 487 -7.84 -19.06 8.29
C ILE A 487 -7.30 -17.87 7.51
N GLU A 488 -8.07 -16.77 7.40
CA GLU A 488 -7.63 -15.56 6.70
C GLU A 488 -6.40 -14.91 7.36
N GLU A 489 -6.33 -14.89 8.69
CA GLU A 489 -5.17 -14.37 9.43
C GLU A 489 -3.91 -15.26 9.28
N ALA A 490 -4.10 -16.59 9.23
CA ALA A 490 -3.02 -17.55 9.05
C ALA A 490 -2.56 -17.67 7.60
N ARG A 491 -3.45 -17.32 6.65
CA ARG A 491 -3.17 -17.39 5.22
C ARG A 491 -2.02 -16.44 4.89
N VAL A 492 -1.00 -17.02 4.28
CA VAL A 492 0.13 -16.24 3.78
C VAL A 492 -0.35 -15.48 2.55
N ASP A 493 -0.31 -14.15 2.62
CA ASP A 493 -0.60 -13.28 1.48
C ASP A 493 0.54 -13.36 0.46
N VAL A 494 0.48 -14.40 -0.38
CA VAL A 494 1.44 -14.65 -1.46
C VAL A 494 1.61 -13.42 -2.36
N PRO A 495 0.55 -12.72 -2.82
CA PRO A 495 0.70 -11.47 -3.56
C PRO A 495 1.53 -10.40 -2.82
N SER A 496 1.30 -10.19 -1.53
CA SER A 496 2.06 -9.21 -0.73
C SER A 496 3.52 -9.65 -0.52
N LEU A 497 3.75 -10.93 -0.21
CA LEU A 497 5.12 -11.47 -0.13
C LEU A 497 5.85 -11.35 -1.45
N LEU A 498 5.20 -11.68 -2.57
CA LEU A 498 5.77 -11.57 -3.90
C LEU A 498 6.15 -10.12 -4.21
N SER A 499 5.28 -9.16 -3.89
CA SER A 499 5.58 -7.74 -4.03
C SER A 499 6.81 -7.33 -3.19
N ARG A 500 6.88 -7.77 -1.94
CA ARG A 500 8.02 -7.49 -1.05
C ARG A 500 9.31 -8.15 -1.54
N ALA A 501 9.26 -9.38 -2.03
CA ALA A 501 10.38 -10.13 -2.57
C ALA A 501 10.96 -9.42 -3.81
N LEU A 502 10.08 -9.01 -4.74
CA LEU A 502 10.46 -8.24 -5.92
C LEU A 502 11.08 -6.88 -5.56
N ILE A 503 10.52 -6.18 -4.55
CA ILE A 503 11.10 -4.92 -4.05
C ILE A 503 12.48 -5.17 -3.42
N ALA A 504 12.65 -6.21 -2.60
CA ALA A 504 13.92 -6.55 -2.00
C ALA A 504 14.99 -6.89 -3.06
N SER A 505 14.59 -7.66 -4.09
CA SER A 505 15.45 -8.01 -5.23
C SER A 505 15.83 -6.77 -6.05
N ALA A 506 14.88 -5.86 -6.30
CA ALA A 506 15.14 -4.60 -6.98
C ALA A 506 16.05 -3.66 -6.17
N ASN A 507 16.01 -3.74 -4.83
CA ASN A 507 16.86 -2.97 -3.93
C ASN A 507 18.27 -3.56 -3.75
N GLY A 508 18.57 -4.69 -4.40
CA GLY A 508 19.85 -5.39 -4.26
C GLY A 508 19.99 -6.19 -2.97
N ASN A 509 18.95 -6.26 -2.13
CA ASN A 509 18.94 -7.12 -0.95
C ASN A 509 18.53 -8.54 -1.34
N TYR A 510 19.41 -9.21 -2.09
CA TYR A 510 19.17 -10.56 -2.60
C TYR A 510 18.94 -11.59 -1.50
N PRO A 511 19.66 -11.58 -0.35
CA PRO A 511 19.38 -12.52 0.73
C PRO A 511 17.95 -12.41 1.26
N ALA A 512 17.45 -11.19 1.49
CA ALA A 512 16.07 -10.99 1.93
C ALA A 512 15.06 -11.36 0.84
N ALA A 513 15.37 -11.08 -0.43
CA ALA A 513 14.51 -11.44 -1.55
C ALA A 513 14.38 -12.97 -1.69
N LEU A 514 15.51 -13.68 -1.64
CA LEU A 514 15.57 -15.14 -1.71
C LEU A 514 14.75 -15.77 -0.59
N ASN A 515 14.92 -15.31 0.66
CA ASN A 515 14.11 -15.78 1.79
C ASN A 515 12.61 -15.57 1.55
N LEU A 516 12.20 -14.40 1.04
CA LEU A 516 10.79 -14.14 0.77
C LEU A 516 10.25 -14.99 -0.39
N PHE A 517 11.08 -15.32 -1.40
CA PHE A 517 10.69 -16.27 -2.43
C PHE A 517 10.60 -17.69 -1.86
N ASP A 518 11.49 -18.08 -0.96
CA ASP A 518 11.44 -19.36 -0.26
C ASP A 518 10.17 -19.48 0.59
N ASP A 519 9.80 -18.44 1.34
CA ASP A 519 8.54 -18.37 2.09
C ASP A 519 7.31 -18.59 1.18
N ILE A 520 7.34 -18.06 -0.05
CA ILE A 520 6.26 -18.28 -1.03
C ILE A 520 6.27 -19.73 -1.53
N LEU A 521 7.44 -20.27 -1.82
CA LEU A 521 7.60 -21.62 -2.36
C LEU A 521 7.36 -22.72 -1.32
N GLU A 522 7.46 -22.40 -0.02
CA GLU A 522 7.00 -23.29 1.05
C GLU A 522 5.48 -23.48 1.01
N VAL A 523 4.73 -22.44 0.63
CA VAL A 523 3.26 -22.46 0.54
C VAL A 523 2.78 -22.99 -0.80
N ASP A 524 3.39 -22.52 -1.89
CA ASP A 524 3.11 -22.93 -3.26
C ASP A 524 4.43 -23.27 -3.98
N PRO A 525 4.87 -24.54 -3.90
CA PRO A 525 6.13 -24.98 -4.54
C PRO A 525 6.16 -24.79 -6.06
N SER A 526 5.00 -24.67 -6.69
CA SER A 526 4.86 -24.52 -8.14
C SER A 526 4.72 -23.07 -8.60
N ASN A 527 4.89 -22.11 -7.69
CA ASN A 527 4.66 -20.71 -7.99
C ASN A 527 5.66 -20.16 -9.01
N VAL A 528 5.22 -20.06 -10.27
CA VAL A 528 6.05 -19.64 -11.41
C VAL A 528 6.64 -18.24 -11.20
N ASN A 529 5.87 -17.29 -10.68
CA ASN A 529 6.34 -15.93 -10.47
C ASN A 529 7.42 -15.85 -9.39
N ALA A 530 7.29 -16.63 -8.31
CA ALA A 530 8.31 -16.73 -7.28
C ALA A 530 9.58 -17.40 -7.79
N LEU A 531 9.47 -18.49 -8.56
CA LEU A 531 10.63 -19.16 -9.17
C LEU A 531 11.38 -18.26 -10.16
N ILE A 532 10.68 -17.55 -11.04
CA ILE A 532 11.29 -16.58 -11.97
C ILE A 532 11.93 -15.42 -11.17
N GLY A 533 11.22 -14.87 -10.18
CA GLY A 533 11.76 -13.81 -9.33
C GLY A 533 13.01 -14.23 -8.56
N LYS A 534 13.03 -15.47 -8.06
CA LYS A 534 14.18 -16.10 -7.39
C LYS A 534 15.34 -16.29 -8.36
N ALA A 535 15.09 -16.75 -9.59
CA ALA A 535 16.11 -16.87 -10.63
C ALA A 535 16.76 -15.51 -10.95
N VAL A 536 15.96 -14.45 -11.10
CA VAL A 536 16.47 -13.09 -11.32
C VAL A 536 17.31 -12.62 -10.12
N ALA A 537 16.89 -12.91 -8.89
CA ALA A 537 17.66 -12.58 -7.68
C ALA A 537 19.01 -13.33 -7.64
N TYR A 538 19.01 -14.64 -7.97
CA TYR A 538 20.24 -15.43 -8.05
C TYR A 538 21.20 -14.90 -9.11
N ARG A 539 20.71 -14.66 -10.34
CA ARG A 539 21.49 -14.07 -11.44
C ARG A 539 22.17 -12.77 -11.00
N ARG A 540 21.40 -11.85 -10.42
CA ARG A 540 21.91 -10.55 -9.94
C ARG A 540 22.84 -10.65 -8.73
N SER A 541 22.77 -11.74 -7.97
CA SER A 541 23.68 -12.04 -6.87
C SER A 541 24.97 -12.75 -7.31
N GLY A 542 25.17 -12.97 -8.62
CA GLY A 542 26.34 -13.68 -9.16
C GLY A 542 26.25 -15.20 -9.04
N LYS A 543 25.04 -15.74 -9.03
CA LYS A 543 24.74 -17.18 -8.90
C LYS A 543 23.95 -17.69 -10.11
N PRO A 544 24.58 -17.77 -11.30
CA PRO A 544 23.89 -18.07 -12.56
C PRO A 544 23.37 -19.51 -12.61
N GLN A 545 24.09 -20.48 -12.03
CA GLN A 545 23.67 -21.89 -12.04
C GLN A 545 22.41 -22.13 -11.20
N GLU A 546 22.33 -21.53 -10.01
CA GLU A 546 21.11 -21.59 -9.18
C GLU A 546 19.93 -20.87 -9.84
N ALA A 547 20.20 -19.81 -10.62
CA ALA A 547 19.18 -19.16 -11.42
C ALA A 547 18.63 -20.07 -12.52
N LEU A 548 19.52 -20.77 -13.25
CA LEU A 548 19.13 -21.74 -14.28
C LEU A 548 18.30 -22.88 -13.69
N ASN A 549 18.68 -23.44 -12.55
CA ASN A 549 17.91 -24.48 -11.86
C ASN A 549 16.47 -24.03 -11.55
N CYS A 550 16.28 -22.79 -11.07
CA CYS A 550 14.95 -22.25 -10.82
C CYS A 550 14.12 -22.13 -12.13
N LEU A 551 14.75 -21.75 -13.24
CA LEU A 551 14.08 -21.64 -14.54
C LEU A 551 13.77 -23.01 -15.14
N ASP A 552 14.63 -24.00 -14.95
CA ASP A 552 14.39 -25.37 -15.39
C ASP A 552 13.21 -25.99 -14.63
N LEU A 553 13.03 -25.67 -13.35
CA LEU A 553 11.82 -26.04 -12.60
C LEU A 553 10.56 -25.42 -13.22
N VAL A 554 10.61 -24.15 -13.62
CA VAL A 554 9.50 -23.49 -14.31
C VAL A 554 9.21 -24.17 -15.64
N LEU A 555 10.24 -24.44 -16.44
CA LEU A 555 10.10 -25.09 -17.75
C LEU A 555 9.66 -26.56 -17.64
N GLY A 556 9.95 -27.24 -16.53
CA GLY A 556 9.43 -28.57 -16.23
C GLY A 556 7.91 -28.58 -16.02
N VAL A 557 7.34 -27.51 -15.47
CA VAL A 557 5.88 -27.36 -15.28
C VAL A 557 5.22 -26.69 -16.48
N GLN A 558 5.87 -25.69 -17.06
CA GLN A 558 5.40 -24.87 -18.17
C GLN A 558 6.49 -24.77 -19.25
N ALA A 559 6.58 -25.79 -20.10
CA ALA A 559 7.61 -25.92 -21.14
C ALA A 559 7.71 -24.71 -22.09
N ASN A 560 6.61 -23.97 -22.28
CA ASN A 560 6.51 -22.86 -23.21
C ASN A 560 6.46 -21.48 -22.50
N ASN A 561 6.91 -21.38 -21.25
CA ASN A 561 6.88 -20.12 -20.52
C ASN A 561 7.87 -19.10 -21.11
N ALA A 562 7.34 -18.06 -21.75
CA ALA A 562 8.12 -17.01 -22.42
C ALA A 562 9.16 -16.35 -21.51
N SER A 563 8.74 -15.92 -20.31
CA SER A 563 9.61 -15.23 -19.36
C SER A 563 10.74 -16.12 -18.86
N ALA A 564 10.48 -17.42 -18.68
CA ALA A 564 11.52 -18.36 -18.27
C ALA A 564 12.54 -18.59 -19.39
N LEU A 565 12.08 -18.79 -20.64
CA LEU A 565 12.95 -18.94 -21.81
C LEU A 565 13.82 -17.69 -22.03
N LEU A 566 13.23 -16.49 -21.95
CA LEU A 566 13.95 -15.23 -22.09
C LEU A 566 15.03 -15.06 -21.01
N ASN A 567 14.69 -15.28 -19.73
CA ASN A 567 15.67 -15.17 -18.64
C ASN A 567 16.76 -16.23 -18.74
N ARG A 568 16.41 -17.45 -19.17
CA ARG A 568 17.37 -18.55 -19.37
C ARG A 568 18.36 -18.20 -20.48
N GLY A 569 17.87 -17.75 -21.63
CA GLY A 569 18.71 -17.31 -22.75
C GLY A 569 19.65 -16.18 -22.36
N ASN A 570 19.16 -15.18 -21.62
CA ASN A 570 19.99 -14.08 -21.12
C ASN A 570 21.08 -14.54 -20.14
N ILE A 571 20.76 -15.46 -19.22
CA ILE A 571 21.77 -15.99 -18.28
C ILE A 571 22.85 -16.78 -19.04
N LEU A 572 22.45 -17.64 -19.98
CA LEU A 572 23.38 -18.43 -20.77
C LEU A 572 24.27 -17.56 -21.64
N LEU A 573 23.71 -16.49 -22.22
CA LEU A 573 24.48 -15.48 -22.96
C LEU A 573 25.50 -14.76 -22.07
N GLU A 574 25.14 -14.41 -20.84
CA GLU A 574 26.05 -13.80 -19.86
C GLU A 574 27.19 -14.75 -19.44
N GLU A 575 26.91 -16.05 -19.33
CA GLU A 575 27.89 -17.10 -19.04
C GLU A 575 28.76 -17.48 -20.25
N GLY A 576 28.38 -17.04 -21.46
CA GLY A 576 29.08 -17.34 -22.72
C GLY A 576 28.66 -18.66 -23.39
N ASP A 577 27.63 -19.35 -22.89
CA ASP A 577 27.01 -20.50 -23.57
C ASP A 577 26.08 -20.02 -24.68
N LEU A 578 26.69 -19.69 -25.82
CA LEU A 578 25.99 -19.16 -26.99
C LEU A 578 25.03 -20.18 -27.60
N GLU A 579 25.34 -21.48 -27.57
CA GLU A 579 24.48 -22.53 -28.12
C GLU A 579 23.21 -22.71 -27.27
N GLY A 580 23.36 -22.78 -25.95
CA GLY A 580 22.22 -22.88 -25.03
C GLY A 580 21.35 -21.62 -25.02
N ALA A 581 21.97 -20.44 -25.18
CA ALA A 581 21.25 -19.18 -25.34
C ALA A 581 20.43 -19.16 -26.63
N LEU A 582 21.03 -19.59 -27.76
CA LEU A 582 20.35 -19.66 -29.05
C LEU A 582 19.16 -20.61 -29.02
N ASP A 583 19.27 -21.80 -28.43
CA ASP A 583 18.13 -22.73 -28.28
C ASP A 583 16.95 -22.10 -27.51
N SER A 584 17.26 -21.33 -26.46
CA SER A 584 16.23 -20.65 -25.66
C SER A 584 15.51 -19.57 -26.47
N PHE A 585 16.25 -18.77 -27.24
CA PHE A 585 15.67 -17.71 -28.06
C PHE A 585 14.98 -18.23 -29.32
N ASP A 586 15.50 -19.29 -29.96
CA ASP A 586 14.86 -19.96 -31.10
C ASP A 586 13.49 -20.52 -30.70
N ARG A 587 13.39 -21.15 -29.52
CA ARG A 587 12.10 -21.57 -28.95
C ARG A 587 11.18 -20.39 -28.69
N LEU A 588 11.71 -19.30 -28.16
CA LEU A 588 10.93 -18.10 -27.84
C LEU A 588 10.35 -17.45 -29.10
N THR A 589 11.13 -17.29 -30.17
CA THR A 589 10.68 -16.70 -31.44
C THR A 589 9.72 -17.61 -32.21
N GLN A 590 9.84 -18.93 -32.08
CA GLN A 590 8.85 -19.88 -32.61
C GLN A 590 7.50 -19.80 -31.90
N LEU A 591 7.51 -19.66 -30.56
CA LEU A 591 6.30 -19.59 -29.75
C LEU A 591 5.63 -18.21 -29.82
N TYR A 592 6.45 -17.15 -29.91
CA TYR A 592 6.01 -15.76 -29.90
C TYR A 592 6.65 -14.97 -31.05
N PRO A 593 6.21 -15.18 -32.32
CA PRO A 593 6.81 -14.52 -33.47
C PRO A 593 6.66 -12.99 -33.49
N GLY A 594 5.79 -12.43 -32.66
CA GLY A 594 5.58 -10.99 -32.52
C GLY A 594 6.34 -10.34 -31.35
N ASP A 595 7.23 -11.08 -30.69
CA ASP A 595 8.08 -10.55 -29.62
C ASP A 595 9.39 -9.98 -30.22
N GLU A 596 9.49 -8.65 -30.28
CA GLU A 596 10.66 -7.93 -30.78
C GLU A 596 11.92 -8.27 -29.98
N ASP A 597 11.83 -8.28 -28.65
CA ASP A 597 12.96 -8.49 -27.75
C ASP A 597 13.56 -9.88 -27.96
N ALA A 598 12.71 -10.89 -28.25
CA ALA A 598 13.14 -12.24 -28.58
C ALA A 598 13.97 -12.29 -29.87
N TRP A 599 13.51 -11.63 -30.94
CA TRP A 599 14.23 -11.57 -32.20
C TRP A 599 15.54 -10.79 -32.09
N ALA A 600 15.53 -9.67 -31.35
CA ALA A 600 16.73 -8.87 -31.12
C ALA A 600 17.79 -9.64 -30.30
N ALA A 601 17.37 -10.35 -29.24
CA ALA A 601 18.25 -11.20 -28.45
C ALA A 601 18.82 -12.37 -29.27
N GLN A 602 18.00 -13.01 -30.12
CA GLN A 602 18.47 -14.04 -31.04
C GLN A 602 19.53 -13.49 -32.01
N GLY A 603 19.31 -12.30 -32.57
CA GLY A 603 20.28 -11.61 -33.43
C GLY A 603 21.61 -11.34 -32.73
N GLU A 604 21.57 -10.91 -31.46
CA GLU A 604 22.78 -10.66 -30.67
C GLU A 604 23.60 -11.95 -30.46
N VAL A 605 22.93 -13.06 -30.12
CA VAL A 605 23.61 -14.35 -29.95
C VAL A 605 24.23 -14.81 -31.27
N LEU A 606 23.48 -14.73 -32.37
CA LEU A 606 23.98 -15.15 -33.70
C LEU A 606 25.17 -14.31 -34.15
N GLY A 607 25.15 -12.99 -33.91
CA GLY A 607 26.28 -12.10 -34.20
C GLY A 607 27.52 -12.46 -33.36
N LYS A 608 27.36 -12.75 -32.06
CA LYS A 608 28.48 -13.23 -31.22
C LYS A 608 29.03 -14.59 -31.65
N MET A 609 28.22 -15.43 -32.30
CA MET A 609 28.66 -16.69 -32.92
C MET A 609 29.34 -16.50 -34.29
N GLY A 610 29.37 -15.27 -34.84
CA GLY A 610 29.88 -14.99 -36.19
C GLY A 610 28.95 -15.43 -37.32
N ARG A 611 27.67 -15.67 -37.03
CA ARG A 611 26.64 -16.05 -38.00
C ARG A 611 25.91 -14.80 -38.51
N ASP A 612 26.67 -13.89 -39.12
CA ASP A 612 26.21 -12.54 -39.46
C ASP A 612 24.99 -12.51 -40.39
N ASP A 613 24.90 -13.43 -41.35
CA ASP A 613 23.74 -13.55 -42.24
C ASP A 613 22.45 -13.96 -41.49
N ASP A 614 22.59 -14.77 -40.44
CA ASP A 614 21.46 -15.21 -39.61
C ASP A 614 21.07 -14.10 -38.62
N ALA A 615 22.06 -13.43 -38.05
CA ALA A 615 21.87 -12.27 -37.18
C ALA A 615 21.13 -11.14 -37.91
N MET A 616 21.54 -10.83 -39.15
CA MET A 616 20.87 -9.87 -40.02
C MET A 616 19.41 -10.21 -40.23
N ARG A 617 19.08 -11.49 -40.46
CA ARG A 617 17.69 -11.93 -40.61
C ARG A 617 16.88 -11.74 -39.33
N ALA A 618 17.43 -12.14 -38.18
CA ALA A 618 16.77 -11.97 -36.89
C ALA A 618 16.51 -10.49 -36.55
N TYR A 619 17.52 -9.63 -36.72
CA TYR A 619 17.36 -8.18 -36.54
C TYR A 619 16.37 -7.56 -37.53
N THR A 620 16.31 -8.07 -38.77
CA THR A 620 15.32 -7.61 -39.75
C THR A 620 13.89 -7.96 -39.32
N GLU A 621 13.65 -9.15 -38.77
CA GLU A 621 12.34 -9.50 -38.21
C GLU A 621 12.00 -8.62 -36.99
N ALA A 622 12.96 -8.34 -36.10
CA ALA A 622 12.78 -7.43 -34.99
C ALA A 622 12.41 -6.00 -35.47
N LEU A 623 13.12 -5.48 -36.48
CA LEU A 623 12.86 -4.16 -37.06
C LEU A 623 11.49 -4.07 -37.78
N LYS A 624 10.98 -5.17 -38.35
CA LYS A 624 9.62 -5.19 -38.91
C LYS A 624 8.56 -4.98 -37.83
N LEU A 625 8.79 -5.51 -36.63
CA LEU A 625 7.89 -5.36 -35.49
C LEU A 625 8.00 -3.95 -34.88
N SER A 626 9.20 -3.38 -34.84
CA SER A 626 9.49 -2.05 -34.32
C SER A 626 10.37 -1.22 -35.27
N PRO A 627 9.79 -0.59 -36.31
CA PRO A 627 10.55 0.13 -37.34
C PRO A 627 11.33 1.37 -36.85
N GLY A 628 11.14 1.78 -35.60
CA GLY A 628 11.75 2.96 -35.00
C GLY A 628 12.84 2.65 -33.97
N ASP A 629 13.22 1.38 -33.77
CA ASP A 629 14.29 1.03 -32.85
C ASP A 629 15.67 1.36 -33.46
N GLU A 630 16.23 2.48 -33.03
CA GLU A 630 17.55 2.96 -33.47
C GLU A 630 18.69 1.98 -33.11
N GLY A 631 18.53 1.17 -32.05
CA GLY A 631 19.51 0.18 -31.62
C GLY A 631 19.61 -1.00 -32.58
N ILE A 632 18.45 -1.57 -32.94
CA ILE A 632 18.37 -2.66 -33.95
C ILE A 632 18.86 -2.15 -35.30
N GLN A 633 18.43 -0.96 -35.71
CA GLN A 633 18.86 -0.36 -36.97
C GLN A 633 20.38 -0.15 -37.03
N ARG A 634 20.99 0.26 -35.91
CA ARG A 634 22.44 0.39 -35.80
C ARG A 634 23.15 -0.97 -35.94
N HIS A 635 22.66 -2.03 -35.30
CA HIS A 635 23.25 -3.36 -35.43
C HIS A 635 23.19 -3.88 -36.87
N ILE A 636 22.08 -3.65 -37.56
CA ILE A 636 21.95 -3.97 -39.00
C ILE A 636 22.99 -3.20 -39.82
N LEU A 637 23.11 -1.89 -39.62
CA LEU A 637 24.09 -1.06 -40.33
C LEU A 637 25.54 -1.49 -40.04
N GLU A 638 25.85 -1.88 -38.80
CA GLU A 638 27.17 -2.38 -38.42
C GLU A 638 27.49 -3.70 -39.15
N LEU A 639 26.54 -4.63 -39.23
CA LEU A 639 26.68 -5.89 -39.97
C LEU A 639 26.77 -5.66 -41.49
N GLU A 640 26.01 -4.70 -42.04
CA GLU A 640 26.10 -4.31 -43.45
C GLU A 640 27.46 -3.67 -43.76
N ALA A 641 27.95 -2.77 -42.91
CA ALA A 641 29.26 -2.14 -43.07
C ALA A 641 30.40 -3.16 -42.97
N ALA A 642 30.30 -4.12 -42.05
CA ALA A 642 31.24 -5.23 -41.94
C ALA A 642 31.26 -6.12 -43.20
N ARG A 643 30.11 -6.23 -43.89
CA ARG A 643 30.01 -6.97 -45.16
C ARG A 643 30.54 -6.17 -46.35
N THR A 644 30.34 -4.84 -46.39
CA THR A 644 30.79 -4.00 -47.51
C THR A 644 32.28 -3.67 -47.45
N ALA A 645 32.87 -3.51 -46.27
CA ALA A 645 34.28 -3.16 -46.12
C ALA A 645 35.24 -4.15 -46.83
N PRO A 646 35.10 -5.48 -46.72
CA PRO A 646 35.89 -6.44 -47.51
C PRO A 646 35.70 -6.27 -49.02
N THR A 647 34.50 -5.93 -49.49
CA THR A 647 34.24 -5.76 -50.93
C THR A 647 34.87 -4.48 -51.49
N GLU A 648 34.80 -3.37 -50.74
CA GLU A 648 35.43 -2.10 -51.13
C GLU A 648 36.95 -2.22 -51.14
N VAL A 649 37.52 -2.85 -50.10
CA VAL A 649 38.95 -3.15 -50.02
C VAL A 649 39.39 -4.05 -51.16
N LEU A 650 38.61 -5.08 -51.52
CA LEU A 650 38.92 -5.92 -52.69
C LEU A 650 38.98 -5.13 -53.99
N ASP A 651 38.06 -4.18 -54.19
CA ASP A 651 38.03 -3.34 -55.39
C ASP A 651 39.15 -2.29 -55.40
N GLU A 652 39.55 -1.78 -54.24
CA GLU A 652 40.66 -0.86 -54.11
C GLU A 652 42.01 -1.56 -54.30
N LEU A 653 42.19 -2.75 -53.71
CA LEU A 653 43.35 -3.60 -53.91
C LEU A 653 43.58 -3.92 -55.39
N ARG A 654 42.50 -4.12 -56.17
CA ARG A 654 42.60 -4.37 -57.63
C ARG A 654 43.15 -3.19 -58.42
N LYS A 655 43.09 -1.96 -57.90
CA LYS A 655 43.64 -0.76 -58.55
C LYS A 655 45.16 -0.67 -58.40
N ILE A 656 45.74 -1.40 -57.43
CA ILE A 656 47.18 -1.36 -57.15
C ILE A 656 47.91 -2.27 -58.13
N LYS A 657 48.95 -1.71 -58.78
CA LYS A 657 49.69 -2.39 -59.85
C LYS A 657 50.33 -3.68 -59.33
N GLY A 658 49.96 -4.81 -59.92
CA GLY A 658 50.48 -6.13 -59.55
C GLY A 658 49.65 -6.87 -58.49
N VAL A 659 48.57 -6.27 -57.96
CA VAL A 659 47.60 -6.94 -57.09
C VAL A 659 46.39 -7.37 -57.93
N GLY A 660 46.50 -8.54 -58.57
CA GLY A 660 45.39 -9.15 -59.30
C GLY A 660 44.34 -9.78 -58.37
N GLN A 661 43.24 -10.26 -58.95
CA GLN A 661 42.09 -10.82 -58.22
C GLN A 661 42.49 -11.90 -57.19
N ALA A 662 43.42 -12.79 -57.55
CA ALA A 662 43.89 -13.86 -56.65
C ALA A 662 44.71 -13.33 -55.46
N ARG A 663 45.48 -12.26 -55.65
CA ARG A 663 46.30 -11.64 -54.58
C ARG A 663 45.46 -10.77 -53.66
N ALA A 664 44.52 -10.00 -54.21
CA ALA A 664 43.55 -9.23 -53.44
C ALA A 664 42.73 -10.15 -52.53
N LYS A 665 42.23 -11.26 -53.07
CA LYS A 665 41.51 -12.26 -52.29
C LYS A 665 42.40 -12.89 -51.20
N ALA A 666 43.64 -13.26 -51.53
CA ALA A 666 44.56 -13.83 -50.54
C ALA A 666 44.91 -12.88 -49.39
N LEU A 667 44.93 -11.56 -49.62
CA LEU A 667 45.14 -10.55 -48.59
C LEU A 667 43.93 -10.42 -47.65
N VAL A 668 42.71 -10.41 -48.20
CA VAL A 668 41.48 -10.38 -47.40
C VAL A 668 41.29 -11.68 -46.62
N ASP A 669 41.55 -12.83 -47.25
CA ASP A 669 41.53 -14.16 -46.60
C ASP A 669 42.60 -14.27 -45.48
N ALA A 670 43.67 -13.46 -45.55
CA ALA A 670 44.70 -13.38 -44.52
C ALA A 670 44.36 -12.40 -43.37
N GLY A 671 43.15 -11.83 -43.36
CA GLY A 671 42.66 -10.96 -42.29
C GLY A 671 42.85 -9.46 -42.53
N PHE A 672 43.38 -9.04 -43.68
CA PHE A 672 43.47 -7.62 -44.03
C PHE A 672 42.17 -7.18 -44.71
N THR A 673 41.19 -6.80 -43.90
CA THR A 673 39.79 -6.60 -44.33
C THR A 673 39.38 -5.12 -44.38
N THR A 674 40.16 -4.25 -43.74
CA THR A 674 39.93 -2.80 -43.72
C THR A 674 41.18 -2.04 -44.18
N PRO A 675 41.04 -0.80 -44.72
CA PRO A 675 42.19 0.05 -45.09
C PRO A 675 43.17 0.30 -43.93
N ASP A 676 42.64 0.34 -42.71
CA ASP A 676 43.41 0.58 -41.48
C ASP A 676 44.31 -0.64 -41.12
N ASP A 677 43.87 -1.86 -41.46
CA ASP A 677 44.68 -3.07 -41.33
C ASP A 677 45.94 -2.99 -42.21
N PHE A 678 45.81 -2.50 -43.45
CA PHE A 678 46.95 -2.32 -44.37
C PHE A 678 47.88 -1.19 -43.95
N ALA A 679 47.34 -0.11 -43.38
CA ALA A 679 48.15 1.02 -42.94
C ALA A 679 48.97 0.72 -41.67
N LYS A 680 48.46 -0.15 -40.79
CA LYS A 680 49.16 -0.61 -39.58
C LYS A 680 50.12 -1.77 -39.83
N ALA A 681 49.89 -2.55 -40.89
CA ALA A 681 50.76 -3.66 -41.27
C ALA A 681 52.16 -3.18 -41.66
N SER A 682 53.19 -3.96 -41.30
CA SER A 682 54.52 -3.78 -41.86
C SER A 682 54.63 -4.48 -43.21
N ALA A 683 55.54 -4.04 -44.08
CA ALA A 683 55.81 -4.73 -45.34
C ALA A 683 56.22 -6.20 -45.13
N LYS A 684 56.77 -6.55 -43.95
CA LYS A 684 57.12 -7.92 -43.58
C LYS A 684 55.87 -8.78 -43.35
N ASP A 685 54.81 -8.21 -42.77
CA ASP A 685 53.56 -8.91 -42.47
C ASP A 685 52.78 -9.23 -43.75
N LEU A 686 52.79 -8.30 -44.72
CA LEU A 686 52.13 -8.50 -46.01
C LEU A 686 52.88 -9.48 -46.93
N VAL A 687 54.22 -9.55 -46.85
CA VAL A 687 55.02 -10.54 -47.59
C VAL A 687 54.79 -11.97 -47.11
N ALA A 688 54.31 -12.15 -45.87
CA ALA A 688 53.91 -13.46 -45.37
C ALA A 688 52.70 -14.03 -46.13
N VAL A 689 51.91 -13.18 -46.79
CA VAL A 689 50.77 -13.59 -47.61
C VAL A 689 51.26 -14.14 -48.96
N ARG A 690 50.82 -15.36 -49.28
CA ARG A 690 51.30 -16.11 -50.44
C ARG A 690 51.09 -15.33 -51.74
N GLY A 691 52.18 -15.09 -52.46
CA GLY A 691 52.17 -14.42 -53.75
C GLY A 691 52.32 -12.90 -53.69
N ILE A 692 52.50 -12.31 -52.50
CA ILE A 692 52.86 -10.91 -52.31
C ILE A 692 54.38 -10.75 -52.31
N THR A 693 54.91 -9.99 -53.26
CA THR A 693 56.35 -9.66 -53.30
C THR A 693 56.65 -8.47 -52.40
N ARG A 694 57.90 -8.33 -51.96
CA ARG A 694 58.35 -7.19 -51.13
C ARG A 694 57.96 -5.83 -51.71
N LYS A 695 58.10 -5.66 -53.02
CA LYS A 695 57.71 -4.44 -53.72
C LYS A 695 56.20 -4.17 -53.63
N ILE A 696 55.38 -5.19 -53.85
CA ILE A 696 53.91 -5.08 -53.73
C ILE A 696 53.50 -4.74 -52.29
N ALA A 697 54.17 -5.33 -51.30
CA ALA A 697 53.91 -5.03 -49.89
C ALA A 697 54.28 -3.59 -49.51
N GLU A 698 55.40 -3.07 -50.02
CA GLU A 698 55.81 -1.67 -49.84
C GLU A 698 54.79 -0.73 -50.52
N ASP A 699 54.38 -1.03 -51.75
CA ASP A 699 53.37 -0.26 -52.51
C ASP A 699 51.99 -0.26 -51.80
N LEU A 700 51.58 -1.38 -51.18
CA LEU A 700 50.33 -1.50 -50.42
C LEU A 700 50.34 -0.62 -49.17
N VAL A 701 51.41 -0.69 -48.38
CA VAL A 701 51.55 0.11 -47.15
C VAL A 701 51.58 1.60 -47.48
N GLU A 702 52.28 1.98 -48.55
CA GLU A 702 52.35 3.38 -48.99
C GLU A 702 50.98 3.90 -49.46
N HIS A 703 50.27 3.11 -50.28
CA HIS A 703 48.96 3.46 -50.80
C HIS A 703 47.93 3.72 -49.68
N PHE A 704 47.79 2.79 -48.73
CA PHE A 704 46.79 2.91 -47.68
C PHE A 704 47.18 3.92 -46.59
N LYS A 705 48.48 4.13 -46.32
CA LYS A 705 48.92 5.24 -45.45
C LYS A 705 48.65 6.61 -46.07
N ALA A 706 48.88 6.76 -47.37
CA ALA A 706 48.58 7.99 -48.09
C ALA A 706 47.06 8.27 -48.09
N ALA A 707 46.24 7.25 -48.36
CA ALA A 707 44.78 7.38 -48.35
C ALA A 707 44.23 7.81 -46.97
N ILE A 708 44.74 7.25 -45.87
CA ILE A 708 44.32 7.63 -44.51
C ILE A 708 44.79 9.05 -44.16
N ALA A 709 46.01 9.44 -44.55
CA ALA A 709 46.53 10.78 -44.30
C ALA A 709 45.73 11.86 -45.05
N GLU A 710 45.28 11.58 -46.27
CA GLU A 710 44.45 12.49 -47.05
C GLU A 710 43.04 12.63 -46.45
N THR A 711 42.47 11.52 -45.95
CA THR A 711 41.14 11.50 -45.32
C THR A 711 41.13 12.22 -43.97
N ALA A 712 42.22 12.17 -43.20
CA ALA A 712 42.35 12.88 -41.92
C ALA A 712 42.61 14.40 -42.06
N SER A 713 42.93 14.88 -43.27
CA SER A 713 43.20 16.29 -43.58
C SER A 713 41.98 17.06 -44.12
N ARG A 714 40.90 16.35 -44.44
CA ARG A 714 39.59 16.88 -44.84
C ARG A 714 38.65 16.87 -43.65
#